data_AF-A0A3S4BV18-F1
#
_entry.id   AF-A0A3S4BV18-F1
#
_cell.length_a   1.000
_cell.length_b   1.000
_cell.length_c   1.000
_cell.angle_alpha   90.00
_cell.angle_beta   90.00
_cell.angle_gamma   90.00
#
_symmetry.space_group_name_H-M   'P 1'
#
loop_
_entity.id
_entity.type
_entity.pdbx_description
1 polymer ?
#
loop_
_entity_poly.entity_id
_entity_poly.type
_entity_poly.pdbx_seq_one_letter_code
_entity_poly.pdbx_strand_id
1 'polypeptide(L)'
;MSSYVLATPEALTTVSSDLAGLGNAIRSANLTAAPSTTQVLAAAQDEVSAAIAQFFSGHAQQFQELSARASAFHSQFVAALNNASSSYTAAEAASSSPLQALEQNLLAAINAPSQALTGRPLIGDGAHGAPGTGQNGGDGGWLWGNGGNGGSGTPGGAGGAGGSAGLWGRGGNGGAGGDATTAGGPGGNGGDGGANGLIGGGNGGAGGAGGAGAAGGNVAGGAGGAGGIGGANRQLFSLTETGGAGGTGGAGGTGGPGAAGGDAGAGGAGGANQALLGGAGGNGGNGGNGGDGGTGGGLGGHGGLGGTGGANQALLGGTGGHNGIAGHNGTDSILGTGSTGVYKPYVDITLYPYADGSGYNFQDAANAGITDVTLAFITADANGQAAWGGYTAYDVTGGSQISYINNQITNMNAAGITGTISFGGQAGTPLAVYAATNGVTAAELAQQYQQVMSTYSIYSIDFDDEGAILTNSSALTLQAQAIALAQAWGTANGTPVTVSYTVPVTPSGLTADSTAPINAAITNGVQVSTVNIMAMDYYDGTTQMGTAAVNAATATHGQLMTLYPSLSSDQAWSMLGVTPMIGVNDNTSEIFTLTDAQTLTDFAQDNNIGQLSMWQLPRDQTGDIGVSNNNGSGVQQTPFEFSGIFGQYASAS
;
A
#
# COMPACT_ATOMS: atom_id res chain seq x y z
N MET A 1 -39.91 34.52 7.65
CA MET A 1 -38.90 33.62 7.06
C MET A 1 -37.54 34.11 7.51
N SER A 2 -36.89 33.40 8.42
CA SER A 2 -35.48 33.65 8.72
C SER A 2 -34.66 33.09 7.57
N SER A 3 -33.94 33.97 6.85
CA SER A 3 -32.97 33.58 5.84
C SER A 3 -31.70 33.15 6.56
N TYR A 4 -31.37 31.86 6.53
CA TYR A 4 -30.09 31.38 7.04
C TYR A 4 -29.02 31.60 5.97
N VAL A 5 -27.97 32.35 6.30
CA VAL A 5 -26.78 32.50 5.47
C VAL A 5 -25.76 31.48 5.97
N LEU A 6 -25.42 30.51 5.13
CA LEU A 6 -24.35 29.54 5.38
C LEU A 6 -23.10 30.02 4.64
N ALA A 7 -22.02 30.25 5.36
CA ALA A 7 -20.70 30.57 4.80
C ALA A 7 -19.67 29.60 5.36
N THR A 8 -18.80 29.06 4.51
CA THR A 8 -17.67 28.20 4.90
C THR A 8 -16.38 29.03 4.86
N PRO A 9 -15.84 29.46 6.02
CA PRO A 9 -14.65 30.31 6.08
C PRO A 9 -13.44 29.73 5.35
N GLU A 10 -13.29 28.40 5.37
CA GLU A 10 -12.21 27.66 4.71
C GLU A 10 -12.29 27.76 3.18
N ALA A 11 -13.50 27.71 2.61
CA ALA A 11 -13.71 27.85 1.17
C ALA A 11 -13.43 29.29 0.71
N LEU A 12 -13.84 30.29 1.49
CA LEU A 12 -13.56 31.70 1.19
C LEU A 12 -12.05 31.99 1.22
N THR A 13 -11.32 31.39 2.15
CA THR A 13 -9.86 31.54 2.27
C THR A 13 -9.12 30.90 1.09
N THR A 14 -9.57 29.71 0.66
CA THR A 14 -9.03 29.02 -0.52
C THR A 14 -9.25 29.83 -1.79
N VAL A 15 -10.49 30.28 -2.03
CA VAL A 15 -10.86 31.11 -3.19
C VAL A 15 -10.07 32.43 -3.23
N SER A 16 -9.86 33.08 -2.08
CA SER A 16 -9.02 34.29 -2.01
C SER A 16 -7.57 34.04 -2.44
N SER A 17 -7.00 32.88 -2.10
CA SER A 17 -5.63 32.50 -2.45
C SER A 17 -5.50 32.23 -3.96
N ASP A 18 -6.45 31.49 -4.53
CA ASP A 18 -6.51 31.22 -5.98
C ASP A 18 -6.67 32.51 -6.80
N LEU A 19 -7.56 33.40 -6.35
CA LEU A 19 -7.75 34.70 -6.98
C LEU A 19 -6.49 35.56 -6.89
N ALA A 20 -5.76 35.54 -5.77
CA ALA A 20 -4.48 36.24 -5.66
C ALA A 20 -3.44 35.69 -6.67
N GLY A 21 -3.39 34.36 -6.85
CA GLY A 21 -2.56 33.69 -7.85
C GLY A 21 -2.90 34.11 -9.29
N LEU A 22 -4.19 34.08 -9.65
CA LEU A 22 -4.67 34.51 -10.97
C LEU A 22 -4.33 35.98 -11.25
N GLY A 23 -4.55 36.87 -10.27
CA GLY A 23 -4.23 38.29 -10.39
C GLY A 23 -2.74 38.54 -10.63
N ASN A 24 -1.86 37.75 -9.99
CA ASN A 24 -0.42 37.83 -10.19
C ASN A 24 0.01 37.30 -11.58
N ALA A 25 -0.57 36.19 -12.04
CA ALA A 25 -0.30 35.63 -13.36
C ALA A 25 -0.68 36.61 -14.48
N ILE A 26 -1.88 37.22 -14.40
CA ILE A 26 -2.36 38.21 -15.39
C ILE A 26 -1.46 39.45 -15.38
N ARG A 27 -1.07 39.95 -14.20
CA ARG A 27 -0.16 41.10 -14.09
C ARG A 27 1.21 40.80 -14.70
N SER A 28 1.76 39.62 -14.43
CA SER A 28 3.05 39.18 -14.99
C SER A 28 3.01 39.05 -16.51
N ALA A 29 1.94 38.46 -17.06
CA ALA A 29 1.74 38.35 -18.50
C ALA A 29 1.64 39.73 -19.19
N ASN A 30 0.87 40.65 -18.61
CA ASN A 30 0.72 42.02 -19.15
C ASN A 30 2.02 42.81 -19.12
N LEU A 31 2.83 42.68 -18.05
CA LEU A 31 4.14 43.32 -17.95
C LEU A 31 5.15 42.74 -18.95
N THR A 32 5.09 41.42 -19.20
CA THR A 32 5.97 40.74 -20.17
C THR A 32 5.67 41.16 -21.60
N ALA A 33 4.38 41.32 -21.94
CA ALA A 33 3.94 41.72 -23.29
C ALA A 33 4.06 43.24 -23.55
N ALA A 34 4.28 44.06 -22.52
CA ALA A 34 4.29 45.51 -22.65
C ALA A 34 5.40 46.05 -23.60
N PRO A 35 6.66 45.60 -23.55
CA PRO A 35 7.71 46.15 -24.40
C PRO A 35 7.48 45.91 -25.89
N SER A 36 7.04 44.70 -26.27
CA SER A 36 6.84 44.31 -27.67
C SER A 36 5.59 44.92 -28.31
N THR A 37 4.62 45.36 -27.51
CA THR A 37 3.34 45.93 -27.99
C THR A 37 3.31 47.46 -27.93
N THR A 38 4.07 48.09 -27.04
CA THR A 38 4.09 49.57 -26.88
C THR A 38 5.24 50.25 -27.61
N GLN A 39 6.22 49.50 -28.10
CA GLN A 39 7.41 50.00 -28.82
C GLN A 39 7.46 49.48 -30.26
N VAL A 40 6.32 49.46 -30.95
CA VAL A 40 6.26 48.99 -32.34
C VAL A 40 6.99 50.00 -33.23
N LEU A 41 8.01 49.54 -33.96
CA LEU A 41 8.75 50.36 -34.91
C LEU A 41 8.03 50.43 -36.25
N ALA A 42 8.17 51.55 -36.96
CA ALA A 42 7.64 51.69 -38.33
C ALA A 42 8.38 50.73 -39.28
N ALA A 43 7.63 50.01 -40.11
CA ALA A 43 8.19 49.02 -41.04
C ALA A 43 8.99 49.65 -42.20
N ALA A 44 8.71 50.92 -42.53
CA ALA A 44 9.42 51.71 -43.52
C ALA A 44 9.43 53.20 -43.15
N GLN A 45 10.28 54.00 -43.81
CA GLN A 45 10.45 55.45 -43.57
C GLN A 45 9.36 56.29 -44.26
N ASP A 46 8.13 55.81 -44.25
CA ASP A 46 6.98 56.49 -44.83
C ASP A 46 5.95 56.86 -43.74
N GLU A 47 5.16 57.89 -44.03
CA GLU A 47 4.19 58.45 -43.10
C GLU A 47 3.07 57.45 -42.74
N VAL A 48 2.74 56.50 -43.63
CA VAL A 48 1.70 55.50 -43.39
C VAL A 48 2.21 54.46 -42.38
N SER A 49 3.42 53.95 -42.57
CA SER A 49 4.08 53.03 -41.63
C SER A 49 4.29 53.65 -40.24
N ALA A 50 4.64 54.93 -40.18
CA ALA A 50 4.77 55.68 -38.93
C ALA A 50 3.42 55.84 -38.20
N ALA A 51 2.37 56.22 -38.95
CA ALA A 51 1.02 56.38 -38.38
C ALA A 51 0.44 55.05 -37.87
N ILE A 52 0.66 53.94 -38.59
CA ILE A 52 0.22 52.60 -38.17
C ILE A 52 0.95 52.16 -36.89
N ALA A 53 2.28 52.32 -36.83
CA ALA A 53 3.06 51.98 -35.64
C ALA A 53 2.64 52.81 -34.41
N GLN A 54 2.34 54.10 -34.61
CA GLN A 54 1.84 54.99 -33.56
C GLN A 54 0.43 54.61 -33.09
N PHE A 55 -0.47 54.22 -34.02
CA PHE A 55 -1.82 53.75 -33.68
C PHE A 55 -1.78 52.50 -32.78
N PHE A 56 -1.01 51.48 -33.17
CA PHE A 56 -0.90 50.25 -32.39
C PHE A 56 -0.20 50.47 -31.04
N SER A 57 0.89 51.25 -31.03
CA SER A 57 1.61 51.57 -29.78
C SER A 57 0.72 52.38 -28.81
N GLY A 58 -0.09 53.31 -29.33
CA GLY A 58 -1.04 54.09 -28.54
C GLY A 58 -2.16 53.23 -27.95
N HIS A 59 -2.72 52.30 -28.73
CA HIS A 59 -3.73 51.36 -28.23
C HIS A 59 -3.17 50.43 -27.13
N ALA A 60 -1.94 49.94 -27.31
CA ALA A 60 -1.27 49.11 -26.32
C ALA A 60 -1.03 49.86 -25.00
N GLN A 61 -0.68 51.15 -25.03
CA GLN A 61 -0.52 51.98 -23.82
C GLN A 61 -1.85 52.15 -23.06
N GLN A 62 -2.96 52.38 -23.78
CA GLN A 62 -4.30 52.45 -23.17
C GLN A 62 -4.71 51.12 -22.53
N PHE A 63 -4.39 50.00 -23.18
CA PHE A 63 -4.63 48.66 -22.64
C PHE A 63 -3.84 48.41 -21.34
N GLN A 64 -2.58 48.87 -21.26
CA GLN A 64 -1.78 48.75 -20.03
C GLN A 64 -2.36 49.60 -18.88
N GLU A 65 -2.85 50.80 -19.16
CA GLU A 65 -3.50 51.65 -18.15
C GLU A 65 -4.79 51.02 -17.62
N LEU A 66 -5.62 50.46 -18.50
CA LEU A 66 -6.85 49.76 -18.12
C LEU A 66 -6.52 48.50 -17.29
N SER A 67 -5.51 47.74 -17.70
CA SER A 67 -5.07 46.53 -17.00
C SER A 67 -4.56 46.84 -15.59
N ALA A 68 -3.88 47.98 -15.39
CA ALA A 68 -3.47 48.43 -14.06
C ALA A 68 -4.67 48.76 -13.16
N ARG A 69 -5.69 49.44 -13.70
CA ARG A 69 -6.94 49.75 -12.97
C ARG A 69 -7.70 48.48 -12.59
N ALA A 70 -7.81 47.50 -13.49
CA ALA A 70 -8.43 46.21 -13.23
C ALA A 70 -7.68 45.41 -12.15
N SER A 71 -6.34 45.41 -12.20
CA SER A 71 -5.50 44.79 -11.17
C SER A 71 -5.72 45.41 -9.78
N ALA A 72 -5.89 46.73 -9.69
CA ALA A 72 -6.15 47.40 -8.42
C ALA A 72 -7.52 47.03 -7.84
N PHE A 73 -8.56 46.97 -8.69
CA PHE A 73 -9.89 46.52 -8.30
C PHE A 73 -9.88 45.06 -7.81
N HIS A 74 -9.19 44.17 -8.54
CA HIS A 74 -9.02 42.77 -8.16
C HIS A 74 -8.38 42.60 -6.77
N SER A 75 -7.32 43.37 -6.47
CA SER A 75 -6.70 43.36 -5.14
C SER A 75 -7.67 43.82 -4.03
N GLN A 76 -8.51 44.82 -4.29
CA GLN A 76 -9.52 45.27 -3.33
C GLN A 76 -10.61 44.21 -3.09
N PHE A 77 -11.02 43.49 -4.14
CA PHE A 77 -11.97 42.38 -4.04
C PHE A 77 -11.44 41.24 -3.18
N VAL A 78 -10.19 40.79 -3.42
CA VAL A 78 -9.55 39.73 -2.62
C VAL A 78 -9.41 40.15 -1.16
N ALA A 79 -9.05 41.41 -0.89
CA ALA A 79 -8.97 41.92 0.48
C ALA A 79 -10.34 41.92 1.20
N ALA A 80 -11.42 42.24 0.48
CA ALA A 80 -12.77 42.19 1.02
C ALA A 80 -13.22 40.76 1.38
N LEU A 81 -12.89 39.76 0.53
CA LEU A 81 -13.18 38.36 0.82
C LEU A 81 -12.45 37.85 2.07
N ASN A 82 -11.18 38.20 2.24
CA ASN A 82 -10.41 37.83 3.44
C ASN A 82 -11.00 38.42 4.73
N ASN A 83 -11.46 39.67 4.68
CA ASN A 83 -12.12 40.31 5.82
C ASN A 83 -13.50 39.70 6.15
N ALA A 84 -14.19 39.16 5.16
CA ALA A 84 -15.45 38.44 5.38
C ALA A 84 -15.23 37.11 6.09
N SER A 85 -14.21 36.33 5.69
CA SER A 85 -13.85 35.04 6.31
C SER A 85 -13.57 35.18 7.82
N SER A 86 -12.78 36.19 8.21
CA SER A 86 -12.46 36.44 9.63
C SER A 86 -13.70 36.85 10.44
N SER A 87 -14.62 37.60 9.84
CA SER A 87 -15.87 38.02 10.48
C SER A 87 -16.82 36.84 10.71
N TYR A 88 -16.92 35.90 9.77
CA TYR A 88 -17.74 34.68 9.93
C TYR A 88 -17.17 33.75 11.01
N THR A 89 -15.85 33.58 11.06
CA THR A 89 -15.18 32.76 12.09
C THR A 89 -15.39 33.32 13.51
N ALA A 90 -15.31 34.65 13.66
CA ALA A 90 -15.56 35.30 14.94
C ALA A 90 -17.02 35.18 15.41
N ALA A 91 -17.98 35.16 14.47
CA ALA A 91 -19.40 34.99 14.77
C ALA A 91 -19.71 33.58 15.31
N GLU A 92 -19.10 32.53 14.75
CA GLU A 92 -19.22 31.14 15.22
C GLU A 92 -18.62 30.94 16.62
N ALA A 93 -17.50 31.60 16.93
CA ALA A 93 -16.89 31.52 18.27
C ALA A 93 -17.74 32.21 19.35
N ALA A 94 -18.43 33.29 19.01
CA ALA A 94 -19.25 34.05 19.95
C ALA A 94 -20.59 33.38 20.29
N SER A 95 -21.13 32.54 19.40
CA SER A 95 -22.45 31.90 19.55
C SER A 95 -22.43 30.61 20.38
N SER A 96 -21.28 29.93 20.51
CA SER A 96 -21.14 28.61 21.17
C SER A 96 -20.88 28.67 22.69
N SER A 97 -20.10 29.64 23.16
CA SER A 97 -19.63 29.69 24.56
C SER A 97 -20.69 29.95 25.64
N PRO A 98 -21.74 30.79 25.44
CA PRO A 98 -22.69 31.10 26.52
C PRO A 98 -23.68 29.95 26.81
N LEU A 99 -24.01 29.15 25.79
CA LEU A 99 -24.95 28.03 25.92
C LEU A 99 -24.30 26.83 26.63
N GLN A 100 -23.04 26.53 26.33
CA GLN A 100 -22.28 25.48 27.02
C GLN A 100 -22.11 25.76 28.52
N ALA A 101 -21.82 27.02 28.89
CA ALA A 101 -21.69 27.40 30.29
C ALA A 101 -23.02 27.28 31.06
N LEU A 102 -24.16 27.59 30.42
CA LEU A 102 -25.48 27.44 31.03
C LEU A 102 -25.87 25.97 31.21
N GLU A 103 -25.60 25.13 30.21
CA GLU A 103 -25.86 23.69 30.26
C GLU A 103 -25.06 23.00 31.38
N GLN A 104 -23.76 23.30 31.48
CA GLN A 104 -22.91 22.73 32.53
C GLN A 104 -23.36 23.11 33.94
N ASN A 105 -23.78 24.37 34.15
CA ASN A 105 -24.29 24.83 35.44
C ASN A 105 -25.61 24.15 35.84
N LEU A 106 -26.50 23.92 34.87
CA LEU A 106 -27.76 23.22 35.11
C LEU A 106 -27.55 21.74 35.43
N LEU A 107 -26.69 21.06 34.66
CA LEU A 107 -26.33 19.66 34.92
C LEU A 107 -25.64 19.49 36.28
N ALA A 108 -24.75 20.41 36.66
CA ALA A 108 -24.12 20.38 37.98
C ALA A 108 -25.13 20.49 39.12
N ALA A 109 -26.14 21.36 38.99
CA ALA A 109 -27.21 21.50 39.98
C ALA A 109 -28.10 20.25 40.09
N ILE A 110 -28.42 19.61 38.95
CA ILE A 110 -29.19 18.36 38.89
C ILE A 110 -28.40 17.19 39.50
N ASN A 111 -27.09 17.13 39.27
CA ASN A 111 -26.24 16.04 39.75
C ASN A 111 -25.83 16.17 41.21
N ALA A 112 -25.80 17.37 41.78
CA ALA A 112 -25.29 17.63 43.12
C ALA A 112 -25.88 16.70 44.21
N PRO A 113 -27.20 16.41 44.25
CA PRO A 113 -27.76 15.50 45.25
C PRO A 113 -27.29 14.04 45.07
N SER A 114 -27.26 13.53 43.84
CA SER A 114 -26.81 12.16 43.53
C SER A 114 -25.31 12.00 43.80
N GLN A 115 -24.51 12.98 43.40
CA GLN A 115 -23.07 12.99 43.63
C GLN A 115 -22.74 12.99 45.13
N ALA A 116 -23.48 13.75 45.94
CA ALA A 116 -23.31 13.78 47.39
C ALA A 116 -23.75 12.47 48.07
N LEU A 117 -24.80 11.80 47.57
CA LEU A 117 -25.37 10.61 48.19
C LEU A 117 -24.68 9.30 47.75
N THR A 118 -24.23 9.23 46.50
CA THR A 118 -23.76 7.97 45.87
C THR A 118 -22.34 8.07 45.32
N GLY A 119 -21.73 9.27 45.30
CA GLY A 119 -20.43 9.50 44.66
C GLY A 119 -20.49 9.50 43.13
N ARG A 120 -21.68 9.40 42.52
CA ARG A 120 -21.87 9.22 41.08
C ARG A 120 -23.01 10.14 40.58
N PRO A 121 -22.84 10.77 39.40
CA PRO A 121 -23.83 11.72 38.89
C PRO A 121 -25.15 11.01 38.56
N LEU A 122 -26.24 11.77 38.53
CA LEU A 122 -27.54 11.23 38.11
C LEU A 122 -27.59 11.12 36.58
N ILE A 123 -27.10 12.15 35.89
CA ILE A 123 -27.08 12.30 34.43
C ILE A 123 -25.72 12.85 34.00
N GLY A 124 -25.07 12.24 33.03
CA GLY A 124 -23.82 12.70 32.44
C GLY A 124 -22.84 11.55 32.21
N ASP A 125 -21.97 11.73 31.24
CA ASP A 125 -20.96 10.73 30.91
C ASP A 125 -19.88 10.65 32.00
N GLY A 126 -19.29 9.47 32.15
CA GLY A 126 -18.19 9.24 33.05
C GLY A 126 -16.91 9.92 32.56
N ALA A 127 -16.11 10.45 33.49
CA ALA A 127 -14.85 11.09 33.15
C ALA A 127 -13.88 10.08 32.52
N HIS A 128 -13.23 10.44 31.42
CA HIS A 128 -12.17 9.62 30.85
C HIS A 128 -10.95 9.60 31.77
N GLY A 129 -10.31 8.44 31.87
CA GLY A 129 -9.00 8.34 32.50
C GLY A 129 -7.96 9.13 31.71
N ALA A 130 -7.04 9.80 32.41
CA ALA A 130 -5.97 10.56 31.77
C ALA A 130 -5.05 9.63 30.93
N PRO A 131 -4.78 9.93 29.65
CA PRO A 131 -3.85 9.14 28.84
C PRO A 131 -2.46 9.04 29.46
N GLY A 132 -1.82 7.87 29.32
CA GLY A 132 -0.48 7.60 29.84
C GLY A 132 -0.39 7.44 31.35
N THR A 133 -1.51 7.31 32.07
CA THR A 133 -1.54 7.16 33.53
C THR A 133 -2.07 5.80 34.02
N GLY A 134 -2.72 5.03 33.15
CA GLY A 134 -3.49 3.84 33.52
C GLY A 134 -4.71 4.14 34.39
N GLN A 135 -5.15 5.40 34.48
CA GLN A 135 -6.31 5.78 35.29
C GLN A 135 -7.58 5.17 34.72
N ASN A 136 -8.41 4.60 35.58
CA ASN A 136 -9.72 4.09 35.19
C ASN A 136 -10.65 5.24 34.73
N GLY A 137 -11.49 4.95 33.74
CA GLY A 137 -12.61 5.80 33.40
C GLY A 137 -13.66 5.76 34.51
N GLY A 138 -14.26 6.91 34.80
CA GLY A 138 -15.38 7.01 35.71
C GLY A 138 -16.64 6.38 35.12
N ASP A 139 -17.51 5.88 35.98
CA ASP A 139 -18.81 5.41 35.54
C ASP A 139 -19.70 6.56 35.04
N GLY A 140 -20.57 6.27 34.07
CA GLY A 140 -21.62 7.19 33.62
C GLY A 140 -22.73 7.37 34.65
N GLY A 141 -23.56 8.39 34.51
CA GLY A 141 -24.63 8.70 35.47
C GLY A 141 -25.63 7.56 35.69
N TRP A 142 -26.27 7.55 36.86
CA TRP A 142 -27.21 6.48 37.22
C TRP A 142 -28.38 6.30 36.25
N LEU A 143 -28.93 7.40 35.72
CA LEU A 143 -30.06 7.36 34.79
C LEU A 143 -29.63 7.42 33.33
N TRP A 144 -28.70 8.32 33.00
CA TRP A 144 -28.25 8.51 31.64
C TRP A 144 -26.78 8.91 31.62
N GLY A 145 -25.98 8.20 30.85
CA GLY A 145 -24.57 8.53 30.66
C GLY A 145 -23.77 7.32 30.23
N ASN A 146 -22.88 7.53 29.27
CA ASN A 146 -21.88 6.55 28.88
C ASN A 146 -20.81 6.46 29.96
N GLY A 147 -20.22 5.28 30.10
CA GLY A 147 -19.01 5.12 30.88
C GLY A 147 -17.82 5.84 30.25
N GLY A 148 -16.93 6.40 31.07
CA GLY A 148 -15.70 6.99 30.59
C GLY A 148 -14.72 5.92 30.13
N ASN A 149 -14.03 6.14 29.02
CA ASN A 149 -12.88 5.33 28.62
C ASN A 149 -11.75 5.36 29.67
N GLY A 150 -11.08 4.22 29.87
CA GLY A 150 -9.85 4.15 30.66
C GLY A 150 -8.67 4.82 29.95
N GLY A 151 -7.78 5.41 30.73
CA GLY A 151 -6.55 6.02 30.25
C GLY A 151 -5.53 4.95 29.86
N SER A 152 -4.74 5.20 28.80
CA SER A 152 -3.63 4.31 28.44
C SER A 152 -2.59 4.23 29.57
N GLY A 153 -1.88 3.11 29.67
CA GLY A 153 -0.85 2.89 30.68
C GLY A 153 0.40 3.75 30.47
N THR A 154 1.18 3.96 31.54
CA THR A 154 2.58 4.41 31.42
C THR A 154 3.42 3.36 30.67
N PRO A 155 4.65 3.64 30.21
CA PRO A 155 5.49 2.60 29.61
C PRO A 155 5.60 1.33 30.47
N GLY A 156 5.25 0.16 29.91
CA GLY A 156 5.14 -1.14 30.60
C GLY A 156 4.02 -1.26 31.64
N GLY A 157 3.25 -0.20 31.89
CA GLY A 157 2.16 -0.13 32.87
C GLY A 157 0.81 -0.51 32.26
N ALA A 158 -0.10 -1.03 33.08
CA ALA A 158 -1.42 -1.43 32.62
C ALA A 158 -2.29 -0.23 32.20
N GLY A 159 -3.19 -0.45 31.24
CA GLY A 159 -4.25 0.48 30.89
C GLY A 159 -5.36 0.48 31.94
N GLY A 160 -6.03 1.62 32.10
CA GLY A 160 -7.14 1.76 33.03
C GLY A 160 -8.40 1.06 32.54
N ALA A 161 -9.23 0.56 33.44
CA ALA A 161 -10.53 0.01 33.07
C ALA A 161 -11.48 1.12 32.58
N GLY A 162 -12.37 0.81 31.64
CA GLY A 162 -13.48 1.65 31.25
C GLY A 162 -14.59 1.65 32.30
N GLY A 163 -15.22 2.80 32.50
CA GLY A 163 -16.35 2.94 33.40
C GLY A 163 -17.62 2.28 32.84
N SER A 164 -18.52 1.86 33.71
CA SER A 164 -19.82 1.30 33.31
C SER A 164 -20.88 2.38 33.15
N ALA A 165 -21.84 2.16 32.25
CA ALA A 165 -23.07 2.96 32.20
C ALA A 165 -24.03 2.64 33.35
N GLY A 166 -25.05 3.48 33.54
CA GLY A 166 -26.11 3.30 34.54
C GLY A 166 -27.34 2.60 33.96
N LEU A 167 -28.48 3.30 33.93
CA LEU A 167 -29.73 2.78 33.35
C LEU A 167 -29.70 2.85 31.81
N TRP A 168 -29.22 3.97 31.26
CA TRP A 168 -29.03 4.19 29.83
C TRP A 168 -27.59 4.62 29.53
N GLY A 169 -26.96 3.98 28.55
CA GLY A 169 -25.65 4.37 28.03
C GLY A 169 -24.81 3.17 27.57
N ARG A 170 -23.69 3.47 26.92
CA ARG A 170 -22.66 2.48 26.55
C ARG A 170 -21.60 2.38 27.63
N GLY A 171 -20.98 1.22 27.74
CA GLY A 171 -19.79 1.08 28.56
C GLY A 171 -18.60 1.82 27.96
N GLY A 172 -17.72 2.37 28.80
CA GLY A 172 -16.48 2.98 28.36
C GLY A 172 -15.47 1.92 27.93
N ASN A 173 -14.63 2.23 26.95
CA ASN A 173 -13.58 1.30 26.51
C ASN A 173 -12.45 1.22 27.55
N GLY A 174 -11.82 0.07 27.69
CA GLY A 174 -10.59 -0.07 28.45
C GLY A 174 -9.43 0.66 27.77
N GLY A 175 -8.53 1.22 28.57
CA GLY A 175 -7.31 1.85 28.10
C GLY A 175 -6.30 0.82 27.61
N ALA A 176 -5.50 1.17 26.60
CA ALA A 176 -4.41 0.31 26.15
C ALA A 176 -3.32 0.19 27.23
N GLY A 177 -2.71 -0.98 27.35
CA GLY A 177 -1.48 -1.15 28.12
C GLY A 177 -0.33 -0.38 27.47
N GLY A 178 0.57 0.17 28.28
CA GLY A 178 1.71 0.91 27.76
C GLY A 178 2.81 -0.03 27.29
N ASP A 179 3.39 0.28 26.12
CA ASP A 179 4.54 -0.45 25.58
C ASP A 179 5.74 -0.33 26.51
N ALA A 180 6.53 -1.39 26.61
CA ALA A 180 7.75 -1.34 27.39
C ALA A 180 8.85 -0.57 26.65
N THR A 181 9.59 0.25 27.41
CA THR A 181 10.72 1.03 26.89
C THR A 181 12.06 0.58 27.46
N THR A 182 12.05 -0.26 28.49
CA THR A 182 13.26 -0.85 29.08
C THR A 182 13.54 -2.16 28.38
N ALA A 183 14.76 -2.37 27.89
CA ALA A 183 15.13 -3.57 27.13
C ALA A 183 14.75 -4.87 27.85
N GLY A 184 14.08 -5.78 27.12
CA GLY A 184 13.53 -7.03 27.66
C GLY A 184 12.35 -6.87 28.65
N GLY A 185 11.87 -5.64 28.87
CA GLY A 185 10.76 -5.35 29.75
C GLY A 185 9.40 -5.75 29.15
N PRO A 186 8.45 -6.24 29.96
CA PRO A 186 7.14 -6.67 29.47
C PRO A 186 6.21 -5.47 29.20
N GLY A 187 5.39 -5.59 28.16
CA GLY A 187 4.32 -4.64 27.87
C GLY A 187 3.21 -4.70 28.94
N GLY A 188 2.54 -3.58 29.17
CA GLY A 188 1.44 -3.51 30.13
C GLY A 188 0.17 -4.20 29.61
N ASN A 189 -0.65 -4.72 30.51
CA ASN A 189 -1.94 -5.29 30.09
C ASN A 189 -2.94 -4.19 29.69
N GLY A 190 -3.82 -4.48 28.74
CA GLY A 190 -4.96 -3.63 28.44
C GLY A 190 -5.98 -3.63 29.58
N GLY A 191 -6.66 -2.51 29.77
CA GLY A 191 -7.73 -2.37 30.75
C GLY A 191 -9.03 -3.01 30.27
N ASP A 192 -9.88 -3.44 31.19
CA ASP A 192 -11.18 -4.02 30.84
C ASP A 192 -12.16 -2.94 30.35
N GLY A 193 -13.08 -3.31 29.47
CA GLY A 193 -14.20 -2.46 29.06
C GLY A 193 -15.31 -2.43 30.11
N GLY A 194 -16.02 -1.30 30.20
CA GLY A 194 -17.14 -1.12 31.10
C GLY A 194 -18.44 -1.74 30.59
N ALA A 195 -19.36 -2.07 31.49
CA ALA A 195 -20.66 -2.63 31.10
C ALA A 195 -21.60 -1.55 30.53
N ASN A 196 -22.53 -1.95 29.67
CA ASN A 196 -23.59 -1.06 29.18
C ASN A 196 -24.76 -0.90 30.15
N GLY A 197 -25.70 -0.03 29.78
CA GLY A 197 -26.87 0.31 30.59
C GLY A 197 -27.88 -0.82 30.71
N LEU A 198 -28.62 -0.82 31.83
CA LEU A 198 -29.61 -1.85 32.18
C LEU A 198 -30.84 -1.87 31.25
N ILE A 199 -31.24 -0.76 30.64
CA ILE A 199 -32.44 -0.71 29.79
C ILE A 199 -32.10 -0.43 28.33
N GLY A 200 -31.02 0.29 28.05
CA GLY A 200 -30.66 0.64 26.68
C GLY A 200 -29.44 1.55 26.60
N GLY A 201 -29.15 2.07 25.40
CA GLY A 201 -28.10 3.08 25.19
C GLY A 201 -26.84 2.56 24.48
N GLY A 202 -26.74 1.25 24.23
CA GLY A 202 -25.78 0.62 23.31
C GLY A 202 -24.92 -0.46 23.96
N ASN A 203 -23.77 -0.76 23.37
CA ASN A 203 -22.96 -1.95 23.68
C ASN A 203 -22.07 -1.77 24.93
N GLY A 204 -21.60 -2.90 25.48
CA GLY A 204 -20.49 -2.89 26.43
C GLY A 204 -19.23 -2.31 25.79
N GLY A 205 -18.38 -1.68 26.59
CA GLY A 205 -17.13 -1.09 26.11
C GLY A 205 -16.13 -2.17 25.71
N ALA A 206 -15.30 -1.92 24.70
CA ALA A 206 -14.26 -2.88 24.31
C ALA A 206 -13.16 -2.93 25.38
N GLY A 207 -12.50 -4.07 25.52
CA GLY A 207 -11.25 -4.17 26.28
C GLY A 207 -10.11 -3.47 25.56
N GLY A 208 -9.18 -2.91 26.32
CA GLY A 208 -7.98 -2.25 25.80
C GLY A 208 -6.98 -3.27 25.25
N ALA A 209 -6.20 -2.90 24.24
CA ALA A 209 -5.11 -3.73 23.76
C ALA A 209 -4.00 -3.84 24.81
N GLY A 210 -3.31 -4.98 24.86
CA GLY A 210 -2.06 -5.10 25.60
C GLY A 210 -0.92 -4.36 24.91
N GLY A 211 -0.01 -3.79 25.69
CA GLY A 211 1.19 -3.11 25.20
C GLY A 211 2.24 -4.11 24.70
N ALA A 212 3.08 -3.69 23.77
CA ALA A 212 4.19 -4.48 23.26
C ALA A 212 5.31 -4.65 24.31
N GLY A 213 5.93 -5.82 24.30
CA GLY A 213 7.19 -6.04 25.02
C GLY A 213 8.36 -5.32 24.35
N ALA A 214 9.35 -4.91 25.12
CA ALA A 214 10.50 -4.19 24.61
C ALA A 214 11.48 -5.15 23.93
N ALA A 215 12.18 -4.67 22.90
CA ALA A 215 13.31 -5.40 22.33
C ALA A 215 14.36 -5.72 23.41
N GLY A 216 14.97 -6.89 23.31
CA GLY A 216 15.82 -7.48 24.35
C GLY A 216 17.18 -6.81 24.54
N GLY A 217 17.67 -6.03 23.57
CA GLY A 217 19.01 -5.44 23.65
C GLY A 217 20.08 -6.52 23.70
N ASN A 218 20.57 -6.88 24.90
CA ASN A 218 21.50 -8.01 25.14
C ASN A 218 20.84 -9.19 25.89
N VAL A 219 19.52 -9.13 26.12
CA VAL A 219 18.73 -10.16 26.81
C VAL A 219 17.56 -10.60 25.93
N ALA A 220 16.72 -11.50 26.43
CA ALA A 220 15.52 -11.92 25.72
C ALA A 220 14.56 -10.74 25.49
N GLY A 221 13.77 -10.82 24.43
CA GLY A 221 12.69 -9.88 24.19
C GLY A 221 11.66 -9.89 25.31
N GLY A 222 11.09 -8.73 25.61
CA GLY A 222 10.06 -8.61 26.63
C GLY A 222 8.75 -9.25 26.18
N ALA A 223 7.99 -9.81 27.11
CA ALA A 223 6.68 -10.36 26.78
C ALA A 223 5.67 -9.25 26.44
N GLY A 224 4.76 -9.51 25.50
CA GLY A 224 3.60 -8.64 25.26
C GLY A 224 2.59 -8.71 26.40
N GLY A 225 1.90 -7.60 26.66
CA GLY A 225 0.83 -7.53 27.65
C GLY A 225 -0.45 -8.20 27.16
N ALA A 226 -1.26 -8.76 28.05
CA ALA A 226 -2.55 -9.34 27.66
C ALA A 226 -3.56 -8.24 27.27
N GLY A 227 -4.49 -8.56 26.36
CA GLY A 227 -5.63 -7.71 26.08
C GLY A 227 -6.67 -7.71 27.22
N GLY A 228 -7.35 -6.59 27.41
CA GLY A 228 -8.39 -6.43 28.43
C GLY A 228 -9.68 -7.14 28.06
N ILE A 229 -10.49 -7.50 29.05
CA ILE A 229 -11.78 -8.16 28.84
C ILE A 229 -12.80 -7.13 28.34
N GLY A 230 -13.65 -7.51 27.39
CA GLY A 230 -14.75 -6.67 26.94
C GLY A 230 -15.85 -6.51 28.00
N GLY A 231 -16.51 -5.36 28.02
CA GLY A 231 -17.57 -5.04 28.97
C GLY A 231 -18.85 -5.83 28.74
N ALA A 232 -19.52 -6.25 29.80
CA ALA A 232 -20.74 -7.06 29.68
C ALA A 232 -21.92 -6.29 29.06
N ASN A 233 -22.77 -7.02 28.32
CA ASN A 233 -24.13 -6.57 28.03
C ASN A 233 -25.05 -6.90 29.22
N ARG A 234 -25.58 -5.89 29.91
CA ARG A 234 -26.41 -6.01 31.11
C ARG A 234 -27.88 -5.66 30.88
N GLN A 235 -28.29 -5.44 29.63
CA GLN A 235 -29.64 -5.00 29.31
C GLN A 235 -30.72 -6.00 29.77
N LEU A 236 -31.84 -5.53 30.30
CA LEU A 236 -32.95 -6.41 30.65
C LEU A 236 -33.56 -7.06 29.39
N PHE A 237 -33.70 -6.29 28.31
CA PHE A 237 -34.12 -6.79 27.00
C PHE A 237 -33.17 -6.24 25.93
N SER A 238 -32.51 -7.13 25.20
CA SER A 238 -31.49 -6.75 24.23
C SER A 238 -31.86 -7.31 22.86
N LEU A 239 -32.06 -6.43 21.87
CA LEU A 239 -32.49 -6.85 20.53
C LEU A 239 -31.31 -6.86 19.55
N THR A 240 -30.43 -5.87 19.65
CA THR A 240 -29.31 -5.68 18.71
C THR A 240 -27.97 -5.43 19.39
N GLU A 241 -27.97 -5.24 20.70
CA GLU A 241 -26.80 -4.83 21.46
C GLU A 241 -25.99 -6.03 21.94
N THR A 242 -24.70 -5.76 22.16
CA THR A 242 -23.70 -6.78 22.40
C THR A 242 -22.79 -6.43 23.58
N GLY A 243 -22.18 -7.45 24.17
CA GLY A 243 -21.01 -7.27 25.02
C GLY A 243 -19.87 -6.66 24.21
N GLY A 244 -18.99 -5.92 24.86
CA GLY A 244 -17.81 -5.36 24.23
C GLY A 244 -16.85 -6.46 23.78
N ALA A 245 -16.12 -6.21 22.70
CA ALA A 245 -15.06 -7.12 22.27
C ALA A 245 -13.91 -7.12 23.30
N GLY A 246 -13.21 -8.25 23.43
CA GLY A 246 -11.95 -8.30 24.15
C GLY A 246 -10.84 -7.57 23.39
N GLY A 247 -9.89 -7.00 24.13
CA GLY A 247 -8.73 -6.33 23.56
C GLY A 247 -7.74 -7.32 22.96
N THR A 248 -6.97 -6.90 21.97
CA THR A 248 -5.90 -7.73 21.41
C THR A 248 -4.74 -7.87 22.39
N GLY A 249 -4.05 -9.00 22.37
CA GLY A 249 -2.79 -9.16 23.07
C GLY A 249 -1.67 -8.32 22.43
N GLY A 250 -0.74 -7.84 23.24
CA GLY A 250 0.44 -7.12 22.78
C GLY A 250 1.46 -8.05 22.14
N ALA A 251 2.24 -7.54 21.20
CA ALA A 251 3.33 -8.29 20.60
C ALA A 251 4.48 -8.53 21.59
N GLY A 252 5.17 -9.65 21.45
CA GLY A 252 6.45 -9.87 22.12
C GLY A 252 7.55 -9.00 21.50
N GLY A 253 8.52 -8.58 22.32
CA GLY A 253 9.69 -7.85 21.85
C GLY A 253 10.68 -8.78 21.14
N THR A 254 11.46 -8.27 20.21
CA THR A 254 12.53 -9.07 19.56
C THR A 254 13.65 -9.39 20.54
N GLY A 255 14.32 -10.53 20.37
CA GLY A 255 15.47 -10.93 21.18
C GLY A 255 16.71 -10.06 20.92
N GLY A 256 17.56 -9.88 21.94
CA GLY A 256 18.94 -9.42 21.76
C GLY A 256 19.84 -10.49 21.12
N PRO A 257 21.08 -10.18 20.69
CA PRO A 257 21.95 -11.16 20.03
C PRO A 257 22.08 -12.49 20.81
N GLY A 258 21.71 -13.60 20.17
CA GLY A 258 21.69 -14.95 20.73
C GLY A 258 20.59 -15.23 21.77
N ALA A 259 19.69 -14.28 22.01
CA ALA A 259 18.62 -14.39 22.99
C ALA A 259 17.26 -14.60 22.31
N ALA A 260 16.34 -15.27 23.00
CA ALA A 260 15.01 -15.52 22.47
C ALA A 260 14.18 -14.25 22.33
N GLY A 261 13.23 -14.26 21.39
CA GLY A 261 12.16 -13.28 21.36
C GLY A 261 11.22 -13.42 22.55
N GLY A 262 10.47 -12.37 22.83
CA GLY A 262 9.46 -12.36 23.89
C GLY A 262 8.18 -13.04 23.45
N ASP A 263 7.53 -13.75 24.35
CA ASP A 263 6.18 -14.28 24.08
C ASP A 263 5.18 -13.15 23.93
N ALA A 264 4.15 -13.35 23.11
CA ALA A 264 3.07 -12.39 23.00
C ALA A 264 2.06 -12.47 24.14
N GLY A 265 1.32 -11.39 24.32
CA GLY A 265 0.16 -11.37 25.21
C GLY A 265 -1.02 -12.13 24.61
N ALA A 266 -1.81 -12.77 25.46
CA ALA A 266 -3.09 -13.35 25.05
C ALA A 266 -4.13 -12.26 24.73
N GLY A 267 -5.06 -12.57 23.83
CA GLY A 267 -6.23 -11.74 23.61
C GLY A 267 -7.19 -11.77 24.80
N GLY A 268 -7.85 -10.66 25.06
CA GLY A 268 -8.84 -10.52 26.11
C GLY A 268 -10.13 -11.27 25.77
N ALA A 269 -10.84 -11.77 26.79
CA ALA A 269 -12.15 -12.37 26.56
C ALA A 269 -13.17 -11.32 26.12
N GLY A 270 -14.14 -11.73 25.29
CA GLY A 270 -15.28 -10.88 24.98
C GLY A 270 -16.24 -10.73 26.16
N GLY A 271 -16.95 -9.61 26.21
CA GLY A 271 -17.91 -9.33 27.27
C GLY A 271 -19.10 -10.26 27.25
N ALA A 272 -19.46 -10.81 28.40
CA ALA A 272 -20.61 -11.72 28.50
C ALA A 272 -21.93 -11.02 28.14
N ASN A 273 -22.86 -11.77 27.55
CA ASN A 273 -24.25 -11.35 27.46
C ASN A 273 -25.00 -11.76 28.71
N GLN A 274 -25.27 -10.80 29.60
CA GLN A 274 -26.04 -10.98 30.83
C GLN A 274 -27.48 -10.49 30.69
N ALA A 275 -27.95 -10.27 29.45
CA ALA A 275 -29.31 -9.82 29.24
C ALA A 275 -30.34 -10.86 29.65
N LEU A 276 -31.53 -10.47 30.13
CA LEU A 276 -32.56 -11.46 30.49
C LEU A 276 -33.15 -12.10 29.22
N LEU A 277 -33.38 -11.30 28.17
CA LEU A 277 -33.83 -11.79 26.86
C LEU A 277 -33.04 -11.14 25.72
N GLY A 278 -32.56 -11.98 24.78
CA GLY A 278 -31.85 -11.57 23.57
C GLY A 278 -30.41 -11.06 23.80
N GLY A 279 -29.86 -10.35 22.82
CA GLY A 279 -28.50 -9.79 22.83
C GLY A 279 -27.40 -10.79 22.43
N ALA A 280 -26.15 -10.31 22.32
CA ALA A 280 -25.01 -11.19 22.07
C ALA A 280 -23.81 -10.91 22.98
N GLY A 281 -22.99 -11.93 23.21
CA GLY A 281 -21.68 -11.77 23.83
C GLY A 281 -20.73 -11.04 22.88
N GLY A 282 -19.76 -10.32 23.42
CA GLY A 282 -18.69 -9.73 22.62
C GLY A 282 -17.70 -10.78 22.13
N ASN A 283 -17.03 -10.52 21.02
CA ASN A 283 -15.98 -11.41 20.52
C ASN A 283 -14.73 -11.34 21.40
N GLY A 284 -13.99 -12.45 21.53
CA GLY A 284 -12.67 -12.43 22.12
C GLY A 284 -11.69 -11.66 21.24
N GLY A 285 -10.70 -11.02 21.86
CA GLY A 285 -9.61 -10.35 21.16
C GLY A 285 -8.61 -11.36 20.61
N ASN A 286 -7.90 -10.99 19.54
CA ASN A 286 -6.82 -11.84 19.01
C ASN A 286 -5.62 -11.84 19.95
N GLY A 287 -4.86 -12.94 19.97
CA GLY A 287 -3.56 -12.96 20.62
C GLY A 287 -2.55 -12.09 19.89
N GLY A 288 -1.53 -11.61 20.60
CA GLY A 288 -0.41 -10.90 19.99
C GLY A 288 0.52 -11.85 19.24
N ASN A 289 1.37 -11.31 18.37
CA ASN A 289 2.44 -12.09 17.74
C ASN A 289 3.66 -12.18 18.66
N GLY A 290 4.30 -13.35 18.73
CA GLY A 290 5.56 -13.52 19.44
C GLY A 290 6.66 -12.68 18.79
N GLY A 291 7.62 -12.23 19.58
CA GLY A 291 8.78 -11.50 19.07
C GLY A 291 9.79 -12.43 18.42
N ASP A 292 10.50 -11.96 17.41
CA ASP A 292 11.53 -12.76 16.75
C ASP A 292 12.73 -13.02 17.66
N GLY A 293 13.41 -14.15 17.43
CA GLY A 293 14.69 -14.43 18.07
C GLY A 293 15.77 -13.44 17.67
N GLY A 294 16.68 -13.12 18.58
CA GLY A 294 17.74 -12.17 18.30
C GLY A 294 18.91 -12.80 17.53
N THR A 295 19.58 -11.97 16.74
CA THR A 295 20.65 -12.36 15.81
C THR A 295 21.67 -13.33 16.43
N GLY A 296 21.97 -14.44 15.74
CA GLY A 296 22.91 -15.45 16.23
C GLY A 296 22.28 -16.69 16.89
N GLY A 297 21.04 -17.04 16.55
CA GLY A 297 20.42 -18.31 16.91
C GLY A 297 19.45 -18.26 18.10
N GLY A 298 18.91 -17.08 18.44
CA GLY A 298 17.79 -16.98 19.38
C GLY A 298 16.52 -17.59 18.81
N LEU A 299 15.74 -18.28 19.64
CA LEU A 299 14.41 -18.80 19.30
C LEU A 299 13.37 -17.67 19.27
N GLY A 300 12.35 -17.78 18.42
CA GLY A 300 11.20 -16.89 18.44
C GLY A 300 10.34 -17.10 19.68
N GLY A 301 9.68 -16.03 20.13
CA GLY A 301 8.68 -16.09 21.19
C GLY A 301 7.39 -16.72 20.70
N HIS A 302 6.60 -17.29 21.61
CA HIS A 302 5.32 -17.89 21.25
C HIS A 302 4.26 -16.82 20.97
N GLY A 303 3.38 -17.12 20.01
CA GLY A 303 2.18 -16.33 19.75
C GLY A 303 1.21 -16.41 20.92
N GLY A 304 0.48 -15.32 21.16
CA GLY A 304 -0.53 -15.25 22.19
C GLY A 304 -1.75 -16.08 21.84
N LEU A 305 -2.38 -16.70 22.83
CA LEU A 305 -3.68 -17.35 22.61
C LEU A 305 -4.74 -16.29 22.28
N GLY A 306 -5.68 -16.63 21.39
CA GLY A 306 -6.88 -15.83 21.20
C GLY A 306 -7.78 -15.85 22.44
N GLY A 307 -8.44 -14.74 22.71
CA GLY A 307 -9.40 -14.61 23.81
C GLY A 307 -10.68 -15.40 23.54
N THR A 308 -11.32 -15.90 24.59
CA THR A 308 -12.62 -16.58 24.44
C THR A 308 -13.73 -15.59 24.12
N GLY A 309 -14.68 -15.98 23.27
CA GLY A 309 -15.90 -15.21 23.07
C GLY A 309 -16.72 -15.09 24.35
N GLY A 310 -17.48 -14.00 24.47
CA GLY A 310 -18.34 -13.72 25.62
C GLY A 310 -19.47 -14.75 25.73
N ALA A 311 -19.61 -15.35 26.91
CA ALA A 311 -20.66 -16.33 27.14
C ALA A 311 -22.06 -15.70 27.06
N ASN A 312 -23.03 -16.43 26.49
CA ASN A 312 -24.44 -16.07 26.58
C ASN A 312 -25.06 -16.58 27.88
N GLN A 313 -25.59 -15.69 28.70
CA GLN A 313 -26.29 -16.02 29.95
C GLN A 313 -27.79 -15.64 29.91
N ALA A 314 -28.32 -15.31 28.72
CA ALA A 314 -29.73 -14.98 28.58
C ALA A 314 -30.66 -16.18 28.79
N LEU A 315 -31.84 -15.91 29.37
CA LEU A 315 -32.84 -16.94 29.68
C LEU A 315 -33.54 -17.44 28.41
N LEU A 316 -33.85 -16.54 27.48
CA LEU A 316 -34.44 -16.84 26.17
C LEU A 316 -33.81 -15.97 25.07
N GLY A 317 -33.29 -16.61 24.02
CA GLY A 317 -32.64 -15.94 22.88
C GLY A 317 -31.18 -15.54 23.13
N GLY A 318 -30.58 -14.91 22.12
CA GLY A 318 -29.20 -14.40 22.16
C GLY A 318 -28.11 -15.39 21.78
N THR A 319 -26.91 -14.89 21.50
CA THR A 319 -25.75 -15.68 21.03
C THR A 319 -24.50 -15.41 21.85
N GLY A 320 -23.60 -16.39 21.93
CA GLY A 320 -22.25 -16.16 22.46
C GLY A 320 -21.41 -15.34 21.47
N GLY A 321 -20.33 -14.75 21.95
CA GLY A 321 -19.32 -14.16 21.08
C GLY A 321 -18.43 -15.23 20.44
N HIS A 322 -17.73 -14.86 19.37
CA HIS A 322 -16.72 -15.71 18.75
C HIS A 322 -15.38 -15.63 19.49
N ASN A 323 -14.59 -16.70 19.45
CA ASN A 323 -13.23 -16.67 19.97
C ASN A 323 -12.32 -15.84 19.06
N GLY A 324 -11.34 -15.17 19.65
CA GLY A 324 -10.25 -14.53 18.93
C GLY A 324 -9.30 -15.55 18.32
N ILE A 325 -8.56 -15.12 17.31
CA ILE A 325 -7.54 -15.94 16.63
C ILE A 325 -6.25 -15.90 17.47
N ALA A 326 -5.52 -17.00 17.52
CA ALA A 326 -4.18 -17.03 18.13
C ALA A 326 -3.20 -16.20 17.28
N GLY A 327 -2.28 -15.50 17.94
CA GLY A 327 -1.21 -14.81 17.23
C GLY A 327 -0.15 -15.79 16.73
N HIS A 328 0.67 -15.31 15.80
CA HIS A 328 1.74 -16.11 15.23
C HIS A 328 2.94 -16.20 16.18
N ASN A 329 3.68 -17.30 16.15
CA ASN A 329 4.98 -17.37 16.82
C ASN A 329 5.96 -16.41 16.13
N GLY A 330 6.86 -15.82 16.90
CA GLY A 330 8.03 -15.14 16.35
C GLY A 330 8.93 -16.15 15.64
N THR A 331 9.74 -15.64 14.73
CA THR A 331 10.65 -16.47 13.93
C THR A 331 11.89 -16.85 14.75
N ASP A 332 12.35 -18.09 14.61
CA ASP A 332 13.66 -18.50 15.11
C ASP A 332 14.73 -17.88 14.21
N SER A 333 15.73 -17.20 14.79
CA SER A 333 16.91 -16.74 14.05
C SER A 333 17.93 -17.88 13.82
N ILE A 334 17.44 -19.09 13.61
CA ILE A 334 18.26 -20.19 13.10
C ILE A 334 18.47 -19.90 11.62
N LEU A 335 19.72 -19.64 11.23
CA LEU A 335 20.13 -19.58 9.83
C LEU A 335 19.53 -20.76 9.06
N GLY A 336 18.62 -20.46 8.13
CA GLY A 336 18.19 -21.33 7.03
C GLY A 336 16.92 -22.14 7.26
N THR A 337 15.78 -21.63 6.80
CA THR A 337 14.80 -22.46 6.09
C THR A 337 14.82 -22.04 4.63
N GLY A 338 15.09 -22.98 3.73
CA GLY A 338 15.13 -22.78 2.29
C GLY A 338 13.99 -21.93 1.76
N SER A 339 14.31 -20.72 1.29
CA SER A 339 13.44 -20.02 0.35
C SER A 339 13.40 -20.85 -0.94
N THR A 340 12.21 -21.22 -1.39
CA THR A 340 11.99 -21.86 -2.71
C THR A 340 11.86 -20.83 -3.83
N GLY A 341 11.94 -19.53 -3.51
CA GLY A 341 11.73 -18.49 -4.50
C GLY A 341 12.95 -18.22 -5.36
N VAL A 342 12.71 -17.72 -6.56
CA VAL A 342 13.74 -17.51 -7.58
C VAL A 342 14.06 -16.04 -7.76
N TYR A 343 15.34 -15.70 -7.97
CA TYR A 343 15.74 -14.38 -8.43
C TYR A 343 16.00 -14.42 -9.93
N LYS A 344 15.23 -13.66 -10.70
CA LYS A 344 15.22 -13.73 -12.17
C LYS A 344 15.14 -12.34 -12.81
N PRO A 345 16.25 -11.58 -12.87
CA PRO A 345 16.26 -10.23 -13.41
C PRO A 345 15.95 -10.20 -14.92
N TYR A 346 15.37 -9.09 -15.39
CA TYR A 346 15.18 -8.86 -16.82
C TYR A 346 16.50 -8.52 -17.50
N VAL A 347 16.63 -8.93 -18.76
CA VAL A 347 17.71 -8.57 -19.67
C VAL A 347 17.10 -8.17 -21.00
N ASP A 348 17.19 -6.89 -21.37
CA ASP A 348 16.94 -6.47 -22.75
C ASP A 348 18.11 -6.92 -23.63
N ILE A 349 17.88 -8.02 -24.35
CA ILE A 349 18.88 -8.63 -25.23
C ILE A 349 19.01 -7.91 -26.58
N THR A 350 18.16 -6.91 -26.84
CA THR A 350 18.20 -6.09 -28.05
C THR A 350 19.08 -4.85 -27.89
N LEU A 351 19.45 -4.49 -26.66
CA LEU A 351 20.32 -3.34 -26.38
C LEU A 351 21.60 -3.39 -27.21
N TYR A 352 21.75 -2.37 -28.06
CA TYR A 352 22.92 -2.04 -28.86
C TYR A 352 23.42 -0.65 -28.45
N PRO A 353 24.73 -0.38 -28.28
CA PRO A 353 25.90 -1.23 -28.50
C PRO A 353 26.75 -1.47 -27.24
N TYR A 354 27.05 -2.72 -26.92
CA TYR A 354 28.39 -3.02 -26.39
C TYR A 354 29.38 -2.84 -27.55
N ALA A 355 30.44 -2.07 -27.33
CA ALA A 355 31.29 -1.52 -28.40
C ALA A 355 32.00 -2.58 -29.28
N ASP A 356 31.99 -3.85 -28.86
CA ASP A 356 32.56 -5.00 -29.55
C ASP A 356 31.51 -5.88 -30.27
N GLY A 357 30.22 -5.55 -30.14
CA GLY A 357 29.12 -6.33 -30.73
C GLY A 357 28.87 -7.67 -30.04
N SER A 358 29.37 -7.91 -28.82
CA SER A 358 29.21 -9.18 -28.11
C SER A 358 27.82 -9.38 -27.49
N GLY A 359 27.06 -8.30 -27.31
CA GLY A 359 25.85 -8.32 -26.49
C GLY A 359 26.15 -8.40 -24.99
N TYR A 360 25.13 -8.70 -24.18
CA TYR A 360 25.26 -8.81 -22.74
C TYR A 360 26.16 -9.98 -22.34
N ASN A 361 27.06 -9.74 -21.38
CA ASN A 361 28.00 -10.76 -20.90
C ASN A 361 27.38 -11.64 -19.81
N PHE A 362 26.70 -12.70 -20.21
CA PHE A 362 26.12 -13.67 -19.28
C PHE A 362 27.13 -14.42 -18.41
N GLN A 363 28.42 -14.46 -18.80
CA GLN A 363 29.44 -15.07 -17.94
C GLN A 363 29.69 -14.22 -16.69
N ASP A 364 29.64 -12.89 -16.80
CA ASP A 364 29.78 -12.00 -15.65
C ASP A 364 28.58 -12.13 -14.72
N ALA A 365 27.37 -12.25 -15.28
CA ALA A 365 26.16 -12.54 -14.49
C ALA A 365 26.27 -13.88 -13.75
N ALA A 366 26.72 -14.94 -14.41
CA ALA A 366 26.94 -16.24 -13.77
C ALA A 366 28.00 -16.17 -12.66
N ASN A 367 29.09 -15.42 -12.89
CA ASN A 367 30.13 -15.18 -11.87
C ASN A 367 29.60 -14.39 -10.67
N ALA A 368 28.59 -13.55 -10.88
CA ALA A 368 27.87 -12.83 -9.82
C ALA A 368 26.80 -13.68 -9.12
N GLY A 369 26.65 -14.96 -9.48
CA GLY A 369 25.73 -15.90 -8.84
C GLY A 369 24.32 -15.94 -9.43
N ILE A 370 24.11 -15.33 -10.62
CA ILE A 370 22.81 -15.34 -11.29
C ILE A 370 22.63 -16.68 -12.02
N THR A 371 21.52 -17.35 -11.76
CA THR A 371 21.17 -18.66 -12.34
C THR A 371 19.97 -18.60 -13.29
N ASP A 372 19.16 -17.54 -13.21
CA ASP A 372 17.91 -17.40 -13.95
C ASP A 372 17.79 -15.96 -14.48
N VAL A 373 17.26 -15.79 -15.69
CA VAL A 373 16.99 -14.47 -16.28
C VAL A 373 15.69 -14.45 -17.09
N THR A 374 15.07 -13.28 -17.22
CA THR A 374 13.96 -13.05 -18.14
C THR A 374 14.45 -12.25 -19.34
N LEU A 375 14.34 -12.83 -20.54
CA LEU A 375 14.81 -12.25 -21.80
C LEU A 375 13.71 -11.38 -22.42
N ALA A 376 14.04 -10.11 -22.63
CA ALA A 376 13.09 -9.07 -23.01
C ALA A 376 13.43 -8.45 -24.38
N PHE A 377 12.49 -8.14 -25.27
CA PHE A 377 11.10 -8.64 -25.35
C PHE A 377 10.80 -9.13 -26.76
N ILE A 378 9.88 -10.08 -26.90
CA ILE A 378 9.26 -10.43 -28.18
C ILE A 378 8.00 -9.60 -28.40
N THR A 379 7.92 -8.90 -29.54
CA THR A 379 6.71 -8.21 -30.02
C THR A 379 6.48 -8.49 -31.51
N ALA A 380 5.37 -7.98 -32.07
CA ALA A 380 5.07 -8.12 -33.49
C ALA A 380 5.96 -7.20 -34.32
N ASP A 381 6.60 -7.75 -35.35
CA ASP A 381 7.26 -6.98 -36.39
C ASP A 381 6.24 -6.35 -37.37
N ALA A 382 6.74 -5.64 -38.38
CA ALA A 382 5.90 -5.00 -39.39
C ALA A 382 4.99 -5.98 -40.18
N ASN A 383 5.32 -7.27 -40.19
CA ASN A 383 4.58 -8.34 -40.87
C ASN A 383 3.75 -9.19 -39.89
N GLY A 384 3.70 -8.82 -38.61
CA GLY A 384 2.97 -9.56 -37.59
C GLY A 384 3.67 -10.83 -37.10
N GLN A 385 4.97 -10.98 -37.36
CA GLN A 385 5.77 -12.11 -36.90
C GLN A 385 6.43 -11.81 -35.56
N ALA A 386 6.67 -12.86 -34.77
CA ALA A 386 7.41 -12.77 -33.52
C ALA A 386 8.87 -12.32 -33.76
N ALA A 387 9.23 -11.15 -33.24
CA ALA A 387 10.55 -10.58 -33.37
C ALA A 387 11.02 -9.92 -32.08
N TRP A 388 12.32 -10.02 -31.77
CA TRP A 388 12.89 -9.32 -30.63
C TRP A 388 12.84 -7.80 -30.86
N GLY A 389 12.24 -7.07 -29.91
CA GLY A 389 11.98 -5.63 -30.01
C GLY A 389 11.04 -5.22 -31.15
N GLY A 390 10.37 -6.17 -31.81
CA GLY A 390 9.53 -5.91 -32.98
C GLY A 390 10.34 -5.55 -34.24
N TYR A 391 11.66 -5.75 -34.21
CA TYR A 391 12.52 -5.48 -35.34
C TYR A 391 12.49 -6.65 -36.33
N THR A 392 12.08 -6.44 -37.58
CA THR A 392 12.12 -7.47 -38.63
C THR A 392 13.53 -8.06 -38.83
N ALA A 393 14.60 -7.30 -38.51
CA ALA A 393 15.96 -7.81 -38.52
C ALA A 393 16.21 -8.91 -37.46
N TYR A 394 15.44 -8.92 -36.37
CA TYR A 394 15.45 -9.92 -35.30
C TYR A 394 14.17 -10.77 -35.28
N ASP A 395 13.54 -10.98 -36.44
CA ASP A 395 12.49 -11.97 -36.62
C ASP A 395 13.02 -13.38 -36.28
N VAL A 396 12.31 -14.08 -35.40
CA VAL A 396 12.70 -15.41 -34.88
C VAL A 396 12.75 -16.46 -35.99
N THR A 397 12.05 -16.25 -37.10
CA THR A 397 11.96 -17.18 -38.25
C THR A 397 13.07 -17.00 -39.29
N GLY A 398 13.97 -16.03 -39.10
CA GLY A 398 15.13 -15.85 -40.00
C GLY A 398 15.47 -14.40 -40.32
N GLY A 399 15.24 -13.47 -39.39
CA GLY A 399 15.63 -12.07 -39.54
C GLY A 399 17.12 -11.92 -39.87
N SER A 400 17.47 -10.87 -40.62
CA SER A 400 18.82 -10.67 -41.16
C SER A 400 19.92 -10.58 -40.10
N GLN A 401 19.56 -10.26 -38.86
CA GLN A 401 20.47 -10.11 -37.72
C GLN A 401 20.13 -11.04 -36.55
N ILE A 402 19.19 -12.00 -36.70
CA ILE A 402 18.74 -12.89 -35.62
C ILE A 402 19.89 -13.70 -34.99
N SER A 403 20.95 -13.96 -35.75
CA SER A 403 22.17 -14.63 -35.25
C SER A 403 22.80 -13.92 -34.05
N TYR A 404 22.66 -12.59 -33.93
CA TYR A 404 23.13 -11.84 -32.76
C TYR A 404 22.42 -12.30 -31.49
N ILE A 405 21.09 -12.35 -31.53
CA ILE A 405 20.25 -12.79 -30.41
C ILE A 405 20.49 -14.28 -30.11
N ASN A 406 20.54 -15.11 -31.14
CA ASN A 406 20.77 -16.54 -30.98
C ASN A 406 22.12 -16.83 -30.30
N ASN A 407 23.16 -16.05 -30.62
CA ASN A 407 24.47 -16.17 -29.97
C ASN A 407 24.39 -15.76 -28.49
N GLN A 408 23.67 -14.70 -28.15
CA GLN A 408 23.49 -14.30 -26.75
C GLN A 408 22.78 -15.38 -25.93
N ILE A 409 21.69 -15.96 -26.45
CA ILE A 409 20.97 -17.06 -25.77
C ILE A 409 21.85 -18.31 -25.67
N THR A 410 22.67 -18.59 -26.69
CA THR A 410 23.66 -19.68 -26.64
C THR A 410 24.69 -19.43 -25.54
N ASN A 411 25.19 -18.18 -25.40
CA ASN A 411 26.15 -17.80 -24.37
C ASN A 411 25.55 -17.87 -22.96
N MET A 412 24.29 -17.45 -22.79
CA MET A 412 23.53 -17.61 -21.54
C MET A 412 23.46 -19.07 -21.12
N ASN A 413 23.03 -19.94 -22.05
CA ASN A 413 22.96 -21.39 -21.79
C ASN A 413 24.35 -21.97 -21.47
N ALA A 414 25.39 -21.53 -22.17
CA ALA A 414 26.78 -21.96 -21.91
C ALA A 414 27.30 -21.51 -20.54
N ALA A 415 26.83 -20.37 -20.04
CA ALA A 415 27.12 -19.87 -18.70
C ALA A 415 26.33 -20.61 -17.59
N GLY A 416 25.44 -21.55 -17.96
CA GLY A 416 24.62 -22.31 -17.03
C GLY A 416 23.39 -21.56 -16.51
N ILE A 417 22.99 -20.47 -17.19
CA ILE A 417 21.84 -19.65 -16.82
C ILE A 417 20.59 -20.15 -17.55
N THR A 418 19.48 -20.27 -16.81
CA THR A 418 18.17 -20.63 -17.33
C THR A 418 17.40 -19.39 -17.77
N GLY A 419 16.80 -19.42 -18.96
CA GLY A 419 16.02 -18.30 -19.49
C GLY A 419 14.50 -18.48 -19.36
N THR A 420 13.79 -17.38 -19.15
CA THR A 420 12.36 -17.19 -19.45
C THR A 420 12.25 -16.22 -20.64
N ILE A 421 11.36 -16.47 -21.60
CA ILE A 421 11.13 -15.53 -22.73
C ILE A 421 9.95 -14.63 -22.40
N SER A 422 10.15 -13.32 -22.40
CA SER A 422 9.08 -12.34 -22.17
C SER A 422 8.51 -11.79 -23.48
N PHE A 423 7.19 -11.78 -23.59
CA PHE A 423 6.41 -11.22 -24.68
C PHE A 423 5.75 -9.92 -24.20
N GLY A 424 5.76 -8.87 -25.03
CA GLY A 424 5.13 -7.59 -24.70
C GLY A 424 6.14 -6.53 -24.28
N GLY A 425 5.93 -5.94 -23.10
CA GLY A 425 6.62 -4.76 -22.57
C GLY A 425 5.98 -3.45 -23.06
N GLN A 426 6.37 -2.34 -22.41
CA GLN A 426 5.85 -1.00 -22.67
C GLN A 426 5.97 -0.52 -24.13
N ALA A 427 7.01 -0.95 -24.86
CA ALA A 427 7.29 -0.50 -26.23
C ALA A 427 7.06 -1.58 -27.28
N GLY A 428 6.52 -1.18 -28.44
CA GLY A 428 6.23 -2.09 -29.56
C GLY A 428 4.75 -2.46 -29.64
N THR A 429 4.41 -3.41 -30.52
CA THR A 429 3.03 -3.92 -30.65
C THR A 429 2.99 -5.36 -30.15
N PRO A 430 2.29 -5.67 -29.05
CA PRO A 430 2.14 -7.05 -28.60
C PRO A 430 1.56 -7.94 -29.69
N LEU A 431 2.02 -9.18 -29.79
CA LEU A 431 1.57 -10.12 -30.83
C LEU A 431 0.05 -10.31 -30.81
N ALA A 432 -0.56 -10.37 -29.63
CA ALA A 432 -1.99 -10.50 -29.48
C ALA A 432 -2.77 -9.26 -29.97
N VAL A 433 -2.21 -8.05 -29.80
CA VAL A 433 -2.82 -6.80 -30.29
C VAL A 433 -2.79 -6.75 -31.82
N TYR A 434 -1.66 -7.10 -32.42
CA TYR A 434 -1.55 -7.23 -33.88
C TYR A 434 -2.54 -8.28 -34.39
N ALA A 435 -2.55 -9.45 -33.76
CA ALA A 435 -3.39 -10.59 -34.14
C ALA A 435 -4.88 -10.24 -34.10
N ALA A 436 -5.34 -9.61 -33.02
CA ALA A 436 -6.73 -9.17 -32.87
C ALA A 436 -7.14 -8.14 -33.93
N THR A 437 -6.22 -7.23 -34.30
CA THR A 437 -6.47 -6.19 -35.31
C THR A 437 -6.51 -6.76 -36.73
N ASN A 438 -5.73 -7.80 -37.01
CA ASN A 438 -5.58 -8.37 -38.35
C ASN A 438 -6.35 -9.68 -38.57
N GLY A 439 -7.25 -10.05 -37.64
CA GLY A 439 -8.10 -11.23 -37.76
C GLY A 439 -7.35 -12.57 -37.67
N VAL A 440 -6.18 -12.58 -37.03
CA VAL A 440 -5.40 -13.79 -36.75
C VAL A 440 -6.09 -14.57 -35.63
N THR A 441 -6.20 -15.88 -35.80
CA THR A 441 -6.88 -16.77 -34.84
C THR A 441 -6.00 -17.11 -33.64
N ALA A 442 -6.62 -17.58 -32.54
CA ALA A 442 -5.88 -18.05 -31.36
C ALA A 442 -4.94 -19.22 -31.70
N ALA A 443 -5.30 -20.07 -32.66
CA ALA A 443 -4.46 -21.19 -33.09
C ALA A 443 -3.21 -20.73 -33.85
N GLU A 444 -3.34 -19.72 -34.71
CA GLU A 444 -2.21 -19.13 -35.43
C GLU A 444 -1.29 -18.35 -34.47
N LEU A 445 -1.86 -17.60 -33.51
CA LEU A 445 -1.08 -16.94 -32.47
C LEU A 445 -0.35 -17.97 -31.58
N ALA A 446 -1.02 -19.07 -31.21
CA ALA A 446 -0.39 -20.15 -30.45
C ALA A 446 0.80 -20.77 -31.21
N GLN A 447 0.68 -20.94 -32.54
CA GLN A 447 1.79 -21.43 -33.37
C GLN A 447 3.00 -20.49 -33.32
N GLN A 448 2.79 -19.16 -33.28
CA GLN A 448 3.91 -18.23 -33.10
C GLN A 448 4.59 -18.39 -31.74
N TYR A 449 3.82 -18.50 -30.64
CA TYR A 449 4.40 -18.77 -29.32
C TYR A 449 5.18 -20.11 -29.28
N GLN A 450 4.62 -21.16 -29.88
CA GLN A 450 5.25 -22.47 -29.99
C GLN A 450 6.54 -22.42 -30.80
N GLN A 451 6.55 -21.65 -31.89
CA GLN A 451 7.73 -21.46 -32.73
C GLN A 451 8.85 -20.76 -31.98
N VAL A 452 8.54 -19.71 -31.22
CA VAL A 452 9.53 -19.02 -30.36
C VAL A 452 10.12 -19.98 -29.33
N MET A 453 9.27 -20.68 -28.57
CA MET A 453 9.72 -21.64 -27.55
C MET A 453 10.58 -22.76 -28.15
N SER A 454 10.17 -23.33 -29.28
CA SER A 454 10.90 -24.41 -29.96
C SER A 454 12.24 -23.94 -30.53
N THR A 455 12.32 -22.69 -31.02
CA THR A 455 13.54 -22.12 -31.59
C THR A 455 14.64 -22.02 -30.54
N TYR A 456 14.27 -21.63 -29.32
CA TYR A 456 15.22 -21.42 -28.23
C TYR A 456 15.31 -22.59 -27.24
N SER A 457 14.43 -23.58 -27.35
CA SER A 457 14.25 -24.66 -26.37
C SER A 457 13.96 -24.13 -24.95
N ILE A 458 13.24 -23.01 -24.86
CA ILE A 458 12.82 -22.37 -23.61
C ILE A 458 11.30 -22.45 -23.53
N TYR A 459 10.77 -23.11 -22.51
CA TYR A 459 9.34 -23.36 -22.32
C TYR A 459 8.78 -22.64 -21.08
N SER A 460 9.58 -21.76 -20.46
CA SER A 460 9.10 -20.77 -19.50
C SER A 460 8.88 -19.47 -20.26
N ILE A 461 7.65 -18.97 -20.24
CA ILE A 461 7.25 -17.75 -20.95
C ILE A 461 6.59 -16.78 -19.98
N ASP A 462 6.86 -15.50 -20.21
CA ASP A 462 6.33 -14.37 -19.48
C ASP A 462 5.53 -13.48 -20.42
N PHE A 463 4.39 -12.98 -19.97
CA PHE A 463 3.58 -12.00 -20.69
C PHE A 463 3.63 -10.70 -19.91
N ASP A 464 4.50 -9.80 -20.34
CA ASP A 464 4.63 -8.45 -19.82
C ASP A 464 3.58 -7.56 -20.49
N ASP A 465 2.39 -7.57 -19.90
CA ASP A 465 1.20 -6.94 -20.46
C ASP A 465 1.11 -5.49 -19.97
N GLU A 466 1.56 -4.58 -20.84
CA GLU A 466 1.57 -3.14 -20.58
C GLU A 466 0.94 -2.31 -21.71
N GLY A 467 0.66 -1.05 -21.41
CA GLY A 467 0.21 -0.08 -22.40
C GLY A 467 -1.07 -0.50 -23.13
N ALA A 468 -1.01 -0.60 -24.46
CA ALA A 468 -2.18 -0.74 -25.31
C ALA A 468 -2.94 -2.08 -25.14
N ILE A 469 -2.30 -3.13 -24.61
CA ILE A 469 -2.98 -4.43 -24.45
C ILE A 469 -3.93 -4.44 -23.25
N LEU A 470 -3.63 -3.69 -22.18
CA LEU A 470 -4.38 -3.71 -20.91
C LEU A 470 -5.86 -3.33 -21.06
N THR A 471 -6.17 -2.47 -22.03
CA THR A 471 -7.55 -2.03 -22.32
C THR A 471 -8.17 -2.75 -23.52
N ASN A 472 -7.44 -3.65 -24.18
CA ASN A 472 -7.88 -4.36 -25.36
C ASN A 472 -8.39 -5.77 -25.01
N SER A 473 -9.65 -5.83 -24.54
CA SER A 473 -10.31 -7.09 -24.15
C SER A 473 -10.26 -8.19 -25.23
N SER A 474 -10.33 -7.82 -26.52
CA SER A 474 -10.25 -8.78 -27.62
C SER A 474 -8.86 -9.40 -27.75
N ALA A 475 -7.80 -8.60 -27.60
CA ALA A 475 -6.42 -9.07 -27.60
C ALA A 475 -6.12 -9.92 -26.36
N LEU A 476 -6.55 -9.50 -25.17
CA LEU A 476 -6.37 -10.27 -23.93
C LEU A 476 -7.06 -11.65 -24.00
N THR A 477 -8.27 -11.71 -24.54
CA THR A 477 -8.98 -12.98 -24.76
C THR A 477 -8.24 -13.86 -25.75
N LEU A 478 -7.79 -13.29 -26.88
CA LEU A 478 -7.04 -14.00 -27.91
C LEU A 478 -5.71 -14.55 -27.39
N GLN A 479 -4.98 -13.75 -26.60
CA GLN A 479 -3.74 -14.12 -25.93
C GLN A 479 -3.97 -15.31 -24.99
N ALA A 480 -4.95 -15.22 -24.10
CA ALA A 480 -5.26 -16.28 -23.15
C ALA A 480 -5.64 -17.60 -23.83
N GLN A 481 -6.43 -17.55 -24.91
CA GLN A 481 -6.77 -18.72 -25.72
C GLN A 481 -5.54 -19.34 -26.39
N ALA A 482 -4.66 -18.51 -26.95
CA ALA A 482 -3.43 -18.95 -27.59
C ALA A 482 -2.45 -19.59 -26.58
N ILE A 483 -2.36 -19.03 -25.36
CA ILE A 483 -1.54 -19.58 -24.27
C ILE A 483 -2.07 -20.95 -23.83
N ALA A 484 -3.39 -21.09 -23.63
CA ALA A 484 -3.97 -22.39 -23.26
C ALA A 484 -3.68 -23.47 -24.31
N LEU A 485 -3.73 -23.12 -25.60
CA LEU A 485 -3.32 -24.00 -26.69
C LEU A 485 -1.82 -24.34 -26.64
N ALA A 486 -0.96 -23.36 -26.33
CA ALA A 486 0.47 -23.58 -26.17
C ALA A 486 0.80 -24.50 -24.97
N GLN A 487 0.09 -24.37 -23.84
CA GLN A 487 0.25 -25.26 -22.67
C GLN A 487 -0.20 -26.69 -22.97
N ALA A 488 -1.33 -26.85 -23.68
CA ALA A 488 -1.79 -28.16 -24.13
C ALA A 488 -0.79 -28.82 -25.10
N TRP A 489 -0.26 -28.04 -26.05
CA TRP A 489 0.78 -28.47 -26.96
C TRP A 489 2.06 -28.90 -26.23
N GLY A 490 2.56 -28.10 -25.29
CA GLY A 490 3.77 -28.40 -24.54
C GLY A 490 3.63 -29.68 -23.72
N THR A 491 2.49 -29.86 -23.06
CA THR A 491 2.16 -31.09 -22.33
C THR A 491 2.18 -32.31 -23.27
N ALA A 492 1.57 -32.19 -24.44
CA ALA A 492 1.52 -33.27 -25.43
C ALA A 492 2.90 -33.63 -26.02
N ASN A 493 3.86 -32.69 -26.02
CA ASN A 493 5.21 -32.89 -26.55
C ASN A 493 6.26 -33.20 -25.46
N GLY A 494 5.86 -33.35 -24.20
CA GLY A 494 6.79 -33.64 -23.10
C GLY A 494 7.63 -32.43 -22.68
N THR A 495 7.24 -31.23 -23.07
CA THR A 495 7.86 -29.94 -22.73
C THR A 495 6.80 -29.01 -22.14
N PRO A 496 6.32 -29.25 -20.91
CA PRO A 496 5.28 -28.44 -20.29
C PRO A 496 5.65 -26.95 -20.28
N VAL A 497 4.67 -26.10 -20.59
CA VAL A 497 4.87 -24.64 -20.69
C VAL A 497 4.44 -23.97 -19.40
N THR A 498 5.39 -23.27 -18.76
CA THR A 498 5.19 -22.47 -17.55
C THR A 498 4.93 -21.01 -17.94
N VAL A 499 3.90 -20.40 -17.36
CA VAL A 499 3.40 -19.07 -17.79
C VAL A 499 3.38 -18.10 -16.61
N SER A 500 4.12 -17.00 -16.73
CA SER A 500 3.98 -15.82 -15.87
C SER A 500 3.26 -14.67 -16.57
N TYR A 501 2.59 -13.84 -15.79
CA TYR A 501 2.09 -12.54 -16.21
C TYR A 501 2.83 -11.46 -15.43
N THR A 502 3.45 -10.52 -16.14
CA THR A 502 4.05 -9.32 -15.58
C THR A 502 3.14 -8.13 -15.88
N VAL A 503 2.69 -7.41 -14.85
CA VAL A 503 1.67 -6.38 -14.97
C VAL A 503 1.97 -5.15 -14.10
N PRO A 504 1.53 -3.94 -14.50
CA PRO A 504 1.66 -2.74 -13.67
C PRO A 504 0.93 -2.88 -12.33
N VAL A 505 1.36 -2.10 -11.34
CA VAL A 505 0.75 -2.10 -10.00
C VAL A 505 0.82 -0.71 -9.39
N THR A 506 -0.09 -0.42 -8.46
CA THR A 506 0.04 0.74 -7.57
C THR A 506 0.53 0.27 -6.19
N PRO A 507 0.94 1.17 -5.28
CA PRO A 507 1.21 0.79 -3.88
C PRO A 507 -0.01 0.17 -3.18
N SER A 508 -1.23 0.31 -3.73
CA SER A 508 -2.46 -0.28 -3.25
C SER A 508 -2.87 -1.58 -3.97
N GLY A 509 -2.01 -2.13 -4.81
CA GLY A 509 -2.19 -3.41 -5.52
C GLY A 509 -2.57 -3.25 -6.99
N LEU A 510 -3.09 -4.33 -7.58
CA LEU A 510 -3.48 -4.38 -8.98
C LEU A 510 -4.71 -3.48 -9.24
N THR A 511 -4.65 -2.71 -10.31
CA THR A 511 -5.79 -1.96 -10.84
C THR A 511 -6.71 -2.86 -11.66
N ALA A 512 -7.91 -2.37 -12.03
CA ALA A 512 -8.82 -3.11 -12.91
C ALA A 512 -8.13 -3.52 -14.23
N ASP A 513 -7.41 -2.59 -14.86
CA ASP A 513 -6.65 -2.84 -16.09
C ASP A 513 -5.57 -3.90 -15.87
N SER A 514 -4.84 -3.84 -14.76
CA SER A 514 -3.76 -4.80 -14.44
C SER A 514 -4.29 -6.19 -14.07
N THR A 515 -5.52 -6.28 -13.55
CA THR A 515 -6.20 -7.57 -13.33
C THR A 515 -6.81 -8.17 -14.59
N ALA A 516 -7.01 -7.39 -15.66
CA ALA A 516 -7.72 -7.84 -16.86
C ALA A 516 -7.01 -9.01 -17.59
N PRO A 517 -5.68 -9.02 -17.78
CA PRO A 517 -4.98 -10.16 -18.36
C PRO A 517 -5.12 -11.44 -17.55
N ILE A 518 -5.02 -11.33 -16.22
CA ILE A 518 -5.12 -12.46 -15.29
C ILE A 518 -6.55 -13.04 -15.33
N ASN A 519 -7.57 -12.19 -15.34
CA ASN A 519 -8.96 -12.63 -15.48
C ASN A 519 -9.23 -13.33 -16.82
N ALA A 520 -8.65 -12.82 -17.91
CA ALA A 520 -8.74 -13.46 -19.23
C ALA A 520 -8.06 -14.84 -19.22
N ALA A 521 -6.89 -14.95 -18.58
CA ALA A 521 -6.15 -16.20 -18.39
C ALA A 521 -6.98 -17.24 -17.64
N ILE A 522 -7.51 -16.88 -16.46
CA ILE A 522 -8.38 -17.74 -15.64
C ILE A 522 -9.60 -18.21 -16.44
N THR A 523 -10.29 -17.28 -17.11
CA THR A 523 -11.51 -17.57 -17.86
C THR A 523 -11.28 -18.55 -19.02
N ASN A 524 -10.10 -18.49 -19.64
CA ASN A 524 -9.74 -19.36 -20.77
C ASN A 524 -8.91 -20.59 -20.34
N GLY A 525 -8.77 -20.85 -19.04
CA GLY A 525 -8.15 -22.07 -18.53
C GLY A 525 -6.62 -22.12 -18.62
N VAL A 526 -5.97 -20.96 -18.67
CA VAL A 526 -4.50 -20.87 -18.58
C VAL A 526 -4.06 -21.24 -17.15
N GLN A 527 -3.07 -22.12 -17.05
CA GLN A 527 -2.40 -22.40 -15.78
C GLN A 527 -1.30 -21.37 -15.55
N VAL A 528 -1.62 -20.33 -14.79
CA VAL A 528 -0.66 -19.28 -14.42
C VAL A 528 0.21 -19.77 -13.26
N SER A 529 1.52 -19.72 -13.42
CA SER A 529 2.46 -20.08 -12.35
C SER A 529 2.86 -18.88 -11.50
N THR A 530 2.92 -17.69 -12.10
CA THR A 530 3.40 -16.48 -11.44
C THR A 530 2.62 -15.27 -11.90
N VAL A 531 2.20 -14.43 -10.94
CA VAL A 531 1.75 -13.05 -11.20
C VAL A 531 2.83 -12.13 -10.66
N ASN A 532 3.59 -11.53 -11.56
CA ASN A 532 4.71 -10.67 -11.27
C ASN A 532 4.28 -9.20 -11.38
N ILE A 533 4.45 -8.41 -10.33
CA ILE A 533 4.05 -7.00 -10.32
C ILE A 533 5.23 -6.08 -10.58
N MET A 534 5.04 -5.09 -11.45
CA MET A 534 6.02 -4.04 -11.71
C MET A 534 5.89 -2.94 -10.66
N ALA A 535 6.61 -3.10 -9.54
CA ALA A 535 6.65 -2.17 -8.42
C ALA A 535 7.56 -0.96 -8.73
N MET A 536 7.20 -0.22 -9.77
CA MET A 536 7.94 0.90 -10.34
C MET A 536 6.99 1.90 -10.99
N ASP A 537 7.51 3.08 -11.30
CA ASP A 537 6.86 4.09 -12.13
C ASP A 537 5.39 4.37 -11.75
N TYR A 538 5.19 4.74 -10.49
CA TYR A 538 3.86 4.97 -9.92
C TYR A 538 3.23 6.29 -10.40
N TYR A 539 4.06 7.30 -10.69
CA TYR A 539 3.66 8.64 -11.16
C TYR A 539 2.64 9.39 -10.27
N ASP A 540 2.49 8.96 -9.02
CA ASP A 540 1.49 9.49 -8.07
C ASP A 540 2.12 10.33 -6.93
N GLY A 541 3.43 10.60 -7.04
CA GLY A 541 4.21 11.31 -6.03
C GLY A 541 4.81 10.40 -4.95
N THR A 542 4.73 9.07 -5.11
CA THR A 542 5.45 8.11 -4.28
C THR A 542 6.96 8.34 -4.36
N THR A 543 7.63 8.37 -3.20
CA THR A 543 9.09 8.48 -3.12
C THR A 543 9.73 7.41 -2.22
N GLN A 544 8.95 6.76 -1.35
CA GLN A 544 9.41 5.69 -0.46
C GLN A 544 9.31 4.33 -1.16
N MET A 545 10.21 4.08 -2.11
CA MET A 545 10.07 3.00 -3.09
C MET A 545 10.06 1.59 -2.48
N GLY A 546 10.88 1.31 -1.47
CA GLY A 546 10.89 -0.01 -0.80
C GLY A 546 9.57 -0.30 -0.08
N THR A 547 9.04 0.69 0.67
CA THR A 547 7.74 0.58 1.32
C THR A 547 6.60 0.45 0.30
N ALA A 548 6.66 1.18 -0.81
CA ALA A 548 5.68 1.09 -1.87
C ALA A 548 5.63 -0.30 -2.51
N ALA A 549 6.80 -0.90 -2.78
CA ALA A 549 6.90 -2.26 -3.30
C ALA A 549 6.32 -3.30 -2.33
N VAL A 550 6.63 -3.19 -1.02
CA VAL A 550 6.06 -4.06 0.02
C VAL A 550 4.53 -3.93 0.12
N ASN A 551 4.01 -2.70 0.06
CA ASN A 551 2.57 -2.45 0.08
C ASN A 551 1.88 -3.02 -1.16
N ALA A 552 2.47 -2.82 -2.34
CA ALA A 552 1.96 -3.37 -3.60
C ALA A 552 1.91 -4.91 -3.55
N ALA A 553 2.97 -5.54 -3.02
CA ALA A 553 3.04 -6.99 -2.86
C ALA A 553 1.97 -7.51 -1.88
N THR A 554 1.82 -6.85 -0.72
CA THR A 554 0.81 -7.19 0.29
C THR A 554 -0.62 -7.07 -0.22
N ALA A 555 -0.93 -5.98 -0.94
CA ALA A 555 -2.24 -5.80 -1.53
C ALA A 555 -2.51 -6.84 -2.64
N THR A 556 -1.51 -7.10 -3.48
CA THR A 556 -1.61 -8.11 -4.56
C THR A 556 -1.81 -9.50 -4.00
N HIS A 557 -1.14 -9.88 -2.90
CA HIS A 557 -1.36 -11.15 -2.22
C HIS A 557 -2.83 -11.35 -1.82
N GLY A 558 -3.45 -10.34 -1.21
CA GLY A 558 -4.89 -10.36 -0.90
C GLY A 558 -5.78 -10.50 -2.14
N GLN A 559 -5.40 -9.84 -3.24
CA GLN A 559 -6.11 -9.94 -4.51
C GLN A 559 -5.94 -11.31 -5.18
N LEU A 560 -4.77 -11.93 -5.09
CA LEU A 560 -4.53 -13.29 -5.61
C LEU A 560 -5.41 -14.32 -4.90
N MET A 561 -5.59 -14.22 -3.58
CA MET A 561 -6.52 -15.09 -2.85
C MET A 561 -7.99 -14.86 -3.26
N THR A 562 -8.32 -13.69 -3.80
CA THR A 562 -9.66 -13.42 -4.35
C THR A 562 -9.81 -13.96 -5.77
N LEU A 563 -8.79 -13.79 -6.61
CA LEU A 563 -8.76 -14.29 -8.00
C LEU A 563 -8.68 -15.82 -8.06
N TYR A 564 -7.95 -16.43 -7.12
CA TYR A 564 -7.74 -17.86 -6.99
C TYR A 564 -8.16 -18.35 -5.60
N PRO A 565 -9.47 -18.51 -5.34
CA PRO A 565 -10.01 -18.81 -4.01
C PRO A 565 -9.59 -20.19 -3.45
N SER A 566 -8.96 -21.03 -4.26
CA SER A 566 -8.42 -22.32 -3.85
C SER A 566 -6.99 -22.25 -3.28
N LEU A 567 -6.28 -21.11 -3.44
CA LEU A 567 -4.93 -20.96 -2.91
C LEU A 567 -4.98 -20.69 -1.40
N SER A 568 -4.07 -21.30 -0.65
CA SER A 568 -3.71 -20.83 0.68
C SER A 568 -2.94 -19.51 0.60
N SER A 569 -2.78 -18.84 1.75
CA SER A 569 -1.92 -17.65 1.85
C SER A 569 -0.50 -17.91 1.33
N ASP A 570 0.13 -19.01 1.77
CA ASP A 570 1.50 -19.35 1.36
C ASP A 570 1.59 -19.65 -0.14
N GLN A 571 0.56 -20.29 -0.71
CA GLN A 571 0.50 -20.54 -2.14
C GLN A 571 0.30 -19.25 -2.94
N ALA A 572 -0.46 -18.29 -2.41
CA ALA A 572 -0.61 -16.98 -3.03
C ALA A 572 0.71 -16.17 -2.99
N TRP A 573 1.47 -16.26 -1.90
CA TRP A 573 2.82 -15.68 -1.84
C TRP A 573 3.78 -16.36 -2.82
N SER A 574 3.78 -17.69 -2.88
CA SER A 574 4.57 -18.46 -3.85
C SER A 574 4.17 -18.21 -5.31
N MET A 575 2.97 -17.71 -5.57
CA MET A 575 2.53 -17.30 -6.91
C MET A 575 2.92 -15.86 -7.25
N LEU A 576 3.22 -15.03 -6.25
CA LEU A 576 3.57 -13.63 -6.46
C LEU A 576 5.03 -13.47 -6.90
N GLY A 577 5.25 -12.59 -7.87
CA GLY A 577 6.57 -12.04 -8.20
C GLY A 577 6.59 -10.53 -7.98
N VAL A 578 7.75 -9.95 -7.64
CA VAL A 578 7.91 -8.49 -7.52
C VAL A 578 9.13 -8.04 -8.34
N THR A 579 8.89 -7.09 -9.25
CA THR A 579 9.91 -6.49 -10.12
C THR A 579 9.93 -4.98 -9.90
N PRO A 580 10.86 -4.43 -9.11
CA PRO A 580 11.16 -3.00 -9.13
C PRO A 580 12.03 -2.60 -10.31
N MET A 581 12.03 -1.32 -10.66
CA MET A 581 13.08 -0.71 -11.48
C MET A 581 14.16 -0.23 -10.52
N ILE A 582 15.40 -0.69 -10.68
CA ILE A 582 16.48 -0.38 -9.73
C ILE A 582 17.03 1.03 -9.95
N GLY A 583 17.45 1.71 -8.88
CA GLY A 583 17.96 3.09 -8.96
C GLY A 583 16.91 4.09 -9.43
N VAL A 584 17.28 5.03 -10.30
CA VAL A 584 16.40 6.09 -10.80
C VAL A 584 15.41 5.51 -11.81
N ASN A 585 14.12 5.67 -11.54
CA ASN A 585 13.03 5.24 -12.43
C ASN A 585 12.80 6.25 -13.57
N ASP A 586 11.84 5.96 -14.46
CA ASP A 586 11.47 6.89 -15.54
C ASP A 586 10.90 8.20 -14.98
N ASN A 587 10.13 8.10 -13.89
CA ASN A 587 9.91 9.23 -13.01
C ASN A 587 11.16 9.48 -12.14
N THR A 588 11.94 10.52 -12.45
CA THR A 588 13.20 10.82 -11.75
C THR A 588 13.05 11.18 -10.26
N SER A 589 11.83 11.39 -9.78
CA SER A 589 11.55 11.54 -8.34
C SER A 589 11.42 10.19 -7.60
N GLU A 590 11.22 9.10 -8.34
CA GLU A 590 11.17 7.73 -7.84
C GLU A 590 12.56 7.09 -7.96
N ILE A 591 13.17 6.79 -6.82
CA ILE A 591 14.52 6.20 -6.78
C ILE A 591 14.48 4.97 -5.87
N PHE A 592 14.60 3.78 -6.45
CA PHE A 592 14.68 2.52 -5.73
C PHE A 592 16.13 2.25 -5.31
N THR A 593 16.45 2.50 -4.05
CA THR A 593 17.82 2.43 -3.53
C THR A 593 18.23 1.00 -3.15
N LEU A 594 19.53 0.79 -2.86
CA LEU A 594 20.02 -0.48 -2.30
C LEU A 594 19.33 -0.83 -0.96
N THR A 595 18.98 0.17 -0.15
CA THR A 595 18.23 -0.03 1.10
C THR A 595 16.80 -0.53 0.81
N ASP A 596 16.17 0.00 -0.24
CA ASP A 596 14.85 -0.47 -0.69
C ASP A 596 14.93 -1.91 -1.21
N ALA A 597 16.00 -2.25 -1.92
CA ALA A 597 16.26 -3.62 -2.38
C ALA A 597 16.40 -4.59 -1.20
N GLN A 598 17.14 -4.22 -0.15
CA GLN A 598 17.28 -5.06 1.04
C GLN A 598 15.93 -5.19 1.75
N THR A 599 15.18 -4.09 1.90
CA THR A 599 13.84 -4.11 2.50
C THR A 599 12.89 -5.08 1.78
N LEU A 600 12.89 -5.05 0.44
CA LEU A 600 12.06 -5.95 -0.36
C LEU A 600 12.56 -7.40 -0.29
N THR A 601 13.87 -7.61 -0.24
CA THR A 601 14.48 -8.94 -0.11
C THR A 601 14.11 -9.59 1.22
N ASP A 602 14.25 -8.86 2.32
CA ASP A 602 13.89 -9.34 3.66
C ASP A 602 12.40 -9.69 3.70
N PHE A 603 11.53 -8.79 3.18
CA PHE A 603 10.10 -9.04 3.08
C PHE A 603 9.77 -10.29 2.25
N ALA A 604 10.48 -10.50 1.14
CA ALA A 604 10.28 -11.68 0.30
C ALA A 604 10.69 -12.98 1.00
N GLN A 605 11.79 -12.96 1.76
CA GLN A 605 12.23 -14.08 2.60
C GLN A 605 11.19 -14.41 3.67
N ASP A 606 10.73 -13.40 4.40
CA ASP A 606 9.77 -13.57 5.50
C ASP A 606 8.42 -14.14 5.02
N ASN A 607 8.02 -13.83 3.78
CA ASN A 607 6.72 -14.22 3.22
C ASN A 607 6.78 -15.35 2.19
N ASN A 608 7.97 -15.86 1.85
CA ASN A 608 8.16 -16.87 0.80
C ASN A 608 7.59 -16.46 -0.57
N ILE A 609 7.88 -15.23 -1.02
CA ILE A 609 7.41 -14.69 -2.32
C ILE A 609 8.00 -15.48 -3.50
N GLY A 610 7.19 -16.04 -4.38
CA GLY A 610 7.66 -16.92 -5.46
C GLY A 610 8.83 -16.41 -6.31
N GLN A 611 8.87 -15.10 -6.60
CA GLN A 611 9.91 -14.50 -7.44
C GLN A 611 10.30 -13.09 -7.01
N LEU A 612 11.60 -12.79 -7.00
CA LEU A 612 12.11 -11.43 -7.14
C LEU A 612 12.75 -11.24 -8.50
N SER A 613 12.65 -10.04 -9.03
CA SER A 613 13.28 -9.65 -10.29
C SER A 613 13.70 -8.18 -10.21
N MET A 614 14.14 -7.62 -11.33
CA MET A 614 14.34 -6.18 -11.47
C MET A 614 14.36 -5.79 -12.95
N TRP A 615 13.99 -4.54 -13.22
CA TRP A 615 14.34 -3.86 -14.46
C TRP A 615 15.58 -2.98 -14.23
N GLN A 616 16.77 -3.35 -14.73
CA GLN A 616 17.14 -4.59 -15.43
C GLN A 616 18.62 -4.88 -15.19
N LEU A 617 19.11 -6.05 -15.59
CA LEU A 617 20.46 -6.50 -15.28
C LEU A 617 21.59 -5.62 -15.85
N PRO A 618 21.53 -5.12 -17.10
CA PRO A 618 22.51 -4.14 -17.59
C PRO A 618 22.54 -2.82 -16.78
N ARG A 619 21.49 -2.52 -16.02
CA ARG A 619 21.42 -1.34 -15.14
C ARG A 619 22.09 -1.57 -13.80
N ASP A 620 22.50 -2.78 -13.46
CA ASP A 620 23.07 -3.10 -12.14
C ASP A 620 24.55 -2.70 -12.01
N GLN A 621 24.79 -1.42 -12.24
CA GLN A 621 26.04 -0.70 -12.08
C GLN A 621 25.73 0.79 -11.93
N THR A 622 26.67 1.59 -11.42
CA THR A 622 26.39 3.01 -11.09
C THR A 622 25.87 3.83 -12.29
N GLY A 623 26.55 3.77 -13.44
CA GLY A 623 26.23 4.65 -14.57
C GLY A 623 26.38 6.14 -14.22
N ASP A 624 25.54 6.99 -14.83
CA ASP A 624 25.48 8.42 -14.52
C ASP A 624 24.53 8.70 -13.36
N ILE A 625 25.06 9.19 -12.24
CA ILE A 625 24.27 9.43 -11.01
C ILE A 625 23.11 10.41 -11.27
N GLY A 626 21.92 10.03 -10.82
CA GLY A 626 20.69 10.83 -10.96
C GLY A 626 20.03 10.72 -12.34
N VAL A 627 20.50 9.84 -13.22
CA VAL A 627 19.99 9.68 -14.58
C VAL A 627 19.42 8.28 -14.79
N SER A 628 18.13 8.21 -15.15
CA SER A 628 17.54 6.97 -15.66
C SER A 628 18.11 6.66 -17.05
N ASN A 629 18.69 5.47 -17.20
CA ASN A 629 19.24 4.97 -18.45
C ASN A 629 19.25 3.43 -18.47
N ASN A 630 19.52 2.84 -19.63
CA ASN A 630 19.46 1.38 -19.82
C ASN A 630 20.71 0.62 -19.36
N ASN A 631 21.80 1.30 -19.07
CA ASN A 631 23.11 0.71 -18.77
C ASN A 631 23.67 1.17 -17.42
N GLY A 632 22.82 1.63 -16.51
CA GLY A 632 23.20 2.05 -15.18
C GLY A 632 21.98 2.50 -14.37
N SER A 633 22.02 2.23 -13.07
CA SER A 633 20.91 2.50 -12.16
C SER A 633 20.81 3.99 -11.81
N GLY A 634 21.88 4.76 -11.98
CA GLY A 634 21.93 6.16 -11.58
C GLY A 634 22.06 6.36 -10.06
N VAL A 635 22.35 5.30 -9.31
CA VAL A 635 22.72 5.38 -7.88
C VAL A 635 24.14 4.88 -7.66
N GLN A 636 24.81 5.37 -6.62
CA GLN A 636 26.15 4.92 -6.29
C GLN A 636 26.12 3.46 -5.81
N GLN A 637 26.81 2.57 -6.53
CA GLN A 637 26.88 1.15 -6.24
C GLN A 637 28.13 0.49 -6.86
N THR A 638 28.43 -0.72 -6.44
CA THR A 638 29.31 -1.64 -7.17
C THR A 638 28.52 -2.41 -8.25
N PRO A 639 29.19 -2.92 -9.31
CA PRO A 639 28.52 -3.79 -10.28
C PRO A 639 27.91 -5.01 -9.59
N PHE A 640 26.69 -5.37 -9.98
CA PHE A 640 25.90 -6.47 -9.42
C PHE A 640 25.47 -6.32 -7.95
N GLU A 641 25.50 -5.12 -7.38
CA GLU A 641 25.14 -4.94 -5.96
C GLU A 641 23.65 -5.18 -5.70
N PHE A 642 22.75 -4.76 -6.60
CA PHE A 642 21.32 -5.11 -6.48
C PHE A 642 21.10 -6.60 -6.66
N SER A 643 21.79 -7.23 -7.62
CA SER A 643 21.76 -8.68 -7.84
C SER A 643 22.28 -9.44 -6.64
N GLY A 644 23.32 -8.94 -5.97
CA GLY A 644 23.85 -9.53 -4.75
C GLY A 644 22.86 -9.46 -3.59
N ILE A 645 22.07 -8.39 -3.50
CA ILE A 645 20.99 -8.25 -2.52
C ILE A 645 19.84 -9.21 -2.85
N PHE A 646 19.23 -9.11 -4.04
CA PHE A 646 18.13 -9.98 -4.42
C PHE A 646 18.53 -11.45 -4.52
N GLY A 647 19.78 -11.76 -4.84
CA GLY A 647 20.34 -13.12 -4.85
C GLY A 647 20.39 -13.78 -3.46
N GLN A 648 20.34 -13.01 -2.37
CA GLN A 648 20.15 -13.58 -1.01
C GLN A 648 18.85 -14.36 -0.91
N TYR A 649 17.84 -13.97 -1.71
CA TYR A 649 16.56 -14.64 -1.77
C TYR A 649 16.63 -16.05 -2.36
N ALA A 650 17.45 -16.24 -3.40
CA ALA A 650 17.61 -17.50 -4.12
C ALA A 650 18.67 -18.45 -3.51
N SER A 651 19.66 -17.90 -2.80
CA SER A 651 20.78 -18.63 -2.20
C SER A 651 20.49 -19.21 -0.81
N ALA A 652 19.29 -18.99 -0.27
CA ALA A 652 18.89 -19.54 1.02
C ALA A 652 18.44 -21.02 0.97
N SER A 653 18.43 -21.66 -0.21
CA SER A 653 17.97 -23.04 -0.45
C SER A 653 18.91 -24.15 0.03
#